data_AF-A0A3L6EU47-F1
#
_entry.id   AF-A0A3L6EU47-F1
#
_cell.length_a   1.000
_cell.length_b   1.000
_cell.length_c   1.000
_cell.angle_alpha   90.00
_cell.angle_beta   90.00
_cell.angle_gamma   90.00
#
_symmetry.space_group_name_H-M   'P 1'
#
loop_
_entity.id
_entity.type
_entity.pdbx_description
1 polymer ?
#
loop_
_entity_poly.entity_id
_entity_poly.type
_entity_poly.pdbx_seq_one_letter_code
_entity_poly.pdbx_strand_id
1 'polypeptide(L)'
;MEVVALVVALANLIPIDDTVDELDSYMYQTVCPVSYLPSLALAPVARSVIRPSVLAGIWMTLADAPACCGRGLGGFRWGTRLWDQGLRYSATAGDEVEDMFALLSEVKRRIPSISAVSSGAIASDYQRLRVESVCSRLGLVSLAYLWKQDQTLLLEEMIRRGIVAIIVKVAALGLKPSSHLGKELAELKCHLLQMNENYGINVCGEGGEYETLTLDCPLFRNARIILDDSEVILHSADSIASVGILHPRAFHLEQKPDSSDRIGDGSAVQESSSCVYEVDEVTTHDDVGEKQALGPAVDAYTNIDLCISKTGNNLRSMSCWIQDPSRASEGLKADLIAVLSRIENQLKEEGLGWVNVLYVHLYISSMKEFGLANEVYVSFITEKKCYLGVPSRSTIELPLVQAGLGKAYVEVLVSNEVVKRVLHVQSISCWAPSCIGPYSQATLYEEILYMAGQLGLDPPTMKLCLGGPRAELELALQNSEAVANAFSCSIYISAIHFLVYCSAQLTSSEKEEIEQTLKSSYITRLDRSKGGSYPTVLYVFASDLPKGARVEVKPILYVPSTDDWVAAEETETGVPLPAPSKTWTDCTAPYSALRDSCCQVHTTGGRICSAVVSITDDIASKICSAAGQLHHGEENLKIMARFCAFQIAKTLADNRFSWDSVTMLRLYYSVDLAVAADAVSGAFSEALAELAQDNPSMRTDVPFYNVVPVAGAGRSACANDIMACELLASNVSSAKLRTESRSVTCVYLFFLCVDILARWWNLSQLAEVKPRSSLRLSRLTDKISNESAGSRAHSVNLPGREGAVKMRIRLLACCYNDPEMWIDPDTVYPIRPDCRDDAPKTRFKPRPGLTLSPKRWKLLHNEEGCVDIAGMIKRVQRGGVHPTIKGEVWEFLLGCYDPKSTTEQCNQLRQQRRLEYEQLKAKCREMDTAVGSGRVITMPVVTEDGQPIENPNGGASGSEQKNSGAPLPKEVIDWKLTLHQIGLDVNRTDRLLVYYERQENLARLWDILAVYSWIDKDIGYCQGMSDLCSPISIILENEADAFWCFERLMRRVRGNFKSTSTSIGVRAQLTTLSTIMKSVDPKLHEHLENLDGGEYLFAFRMLMVLFRREFSFVDTMYLWELMWSMEYNPNLFSMLESDTGTSSASTKDESVLGQCGKFERKKLQAAKKDDQIPLSVFVVASVLEARNKKLLGEAKGLDDVVKILNEITGSLDAKKACREALQIHEKYLKTVKAS
;
A
#
# COMPACT_ATOMS: atom_id res chain seq x y z
N MET A 1 13.24 -11.42 -44.20
CA MET A 1 12.20 -10.68 -43.46
C MET A 1 10.99 -11.57 -43.41
N GLU A 2 10.95 -12.49 -42.45
CA GLU A 2 9.71 -13.17 -42.12
C GLU A 2 8.80 -12.11 -41.50
N VAL A 3 7.65 -11.89 -42.11
CA VAL A 3 6.64 -10.98 -41.56
C VAL A 3 6.14 -11.65 -40.30
N VAL A 4 6.45 -11.09 -39.12
CA VAL A 4 5.80 -11.48 -37.86
C VAL A 4 4.31 -11.23 -38.04
N ALA A 5 3.57 -12.28 -38.37
CA ALA A 5 2.13 -12.22 -38.47
C ALA A 5 1.58 -12.14 -37.05
N LEU A 6 1.24 -10.92 -36.60
CA LEU A 6 0.47 -10.74 -35.38
C LEU A 6 -0.90 -11.38 -35.59
N VAL A 7 -1.09 -12.62 -35.14
CA VAL A 7 -2.39 -13.29 -35.21
C VAL A 7 -3.29 -12.70 -34.13
N VAL A 8 -4.22 -11.83 -34.52
CA VAL A 8 -5.31 -11.40 -33.63
C VAL A 8 -6.35 -12.52 -33.59
N ALA A 9 -6.26 -13.40 -32.59
CA ALA A 9 -7.33 -14.34 -32.28
C ALA A 9 -8.44 -13.61 -31.53
N LEU A 10 -9.61 -13.49 -32.17
CA LEU A 10 -10.80 -12.91 -31.54
C LEU A 10 -11.63 -14.07 -30.99
N ALA A 11 -11.45 -14.33 -29.70
CA ALA A 11 -12.21 -15.32 -28.97
C ALA A 11 -13.18 -14.58 -28.04
N ASN A 12 -14.41 -15.07 -27.92
CA ASN A 12 -15.39 -14.50 -27.01
C ASN A 12 -15.82 -15.56 -26.01
N LEU A 13 -15.76 -15.22 -24.72
CA LEU A 13 -16.19 -16.07 -23.61
C LEU A 13 -17.55 -15.52 -23.16
N ILE A 14 -18.62 -16.04 -23.74
CA ILE A 14 -19.99 -15.63 -23.41
C ILE A 14 -20.49 -16.51 -22.26
N PRO A 15 -21.11 -15.94 -21.21
CA PRO A 15 -21.85 -16.72 -20.23
C PRO A 15 -22.88 -17.61 -20.93
N ILE A 16 -23.06 -18.86 -20.48
CA ILE A 16 -24.07 -19.77 -21.04
C ILE A 16 -25.51 -19.29 -20.77
N ASP A 17 -25.67 -18.37 -19.82
CA ASP A 17 -26.93 -17.77 -19.43
C ASP A 17 -27.01 -16.34 -19.99
N ASP A 18 -27.92 -16.13 -20.94
CA ASP A 18 -28.16 -14.82 -21.59
C ASP A 18 -28.68 -13.74 -20.61
N THR A 19 -28.96 -14.08 -19.35
CA THR A 19 -29.37 -13.13 -18.31
C THR A 19 -28.22 -12.60 -17.43
N VAL A 20 -27.01 -13.16 -17.56
CA VAL A 20 -25.80 -12.71 -16.84
C VAL A 20 -25.06 -11.70 -17.71
N ASP A 21 -24.90 -10.47 -17.21
CA ASP A 21 -24.18 -9.40 -17.92
C ASP A 21 -22.66 -9.74 -17.96
N GLU A 22 -22.03 -9.73 -19.15
CA GLU A 22 -20.58 -9.98 -19.32
C GLU A 22 -19.73 -9.01 -18.47
N LEU A 23 -20.30 -7.87 -18.07
CA LEU A 23 -19.67 -6.81 -17.28
C LEU A 23 -19.32 -7.21 -15.83
N ASP A 24 -19.84 -8.32 -15.31
CA ASP A 24 -19.54 -8.81 -13.95
C ASP A 24 -18.26 -9.69 -13.88
N SER A 25 -17.55 -9.86 -15.01
CA SER A 25 -16.34 -10.66 -15.12
C SER A 25 -15.04 -9.84 -15.03
N TYR A 26 -14.07 -10.33 -14.25
CA TYR A 26 -12.76 -9.67 -14.08
C TYR A 26 -11.74 -10.07 -15.17
N MET A 27 -11.87 -11.27 -15.76
CA MET A 27 -10.98 -11.75 -16.83
C MET A 27 -11.57 -11.57 -18.23
N TYR A 28 -12.89 -11.67 -18.43
CA TYR A 28 -13.51 -11.51 -19.76
C TYR A 28 -13.37 -10.08 -20.30
N GLN A 29 -13.22 -9.07 -19.42
CA GLN A 29 -12.84 -7.71 -19.83
C GLN A 29 -11.47 -7.62 -20.53
N THR A 30 -10.56 -8.59 -20.26
CA THR A 30 -9.25 -8.70 -20.96
C THR A 30 -9.39 -9.38 -22.33
N VAL A 31 -10.52 -10.04 -22.59
CA VAL A 31 -10.85 -10.80 -23.80
C VAL A 31 -12.00 -10.09 -24.53
N CYS A 32 -11.68 -9.00 -25.25
CA CYS A 32 -12.58 -8.21 -26.12
C CYS A 32 -14.10 -8.39 -25.87
N PRO A 33 -14.75 -7.55 -25.04
CA PRO A 33 -16.18 -7.67 -24.74
C PRO A 33 -17.05 -7.35 -25.96
N VAL A 34 -18.06 -8.20 -26.23
CA VAL A 34 -18.99 -8.06 -27.38
C VAL A 34 -20.45 -8.06 -26.90
N SER A 35 -20.75 -7.35 -25.82
CA SER A 35 -22.13 -7.24 -25.34
C SER A 35 -23.01 -6.25 -26.13
N TYR A 36 -22.44 -5.39 -26.99
CA TYR A 36 -23.19 -4.26 -27.59
C TYR A 36 -23.33 -4.30 -29.11
N LEU A 37 -22.80 -5.34 -29.75
CA LEU A 37 -22.93 -5.60 -31.18
C LEU A 37 -23.19 -7.09 -31.32
N PRO A 38 -24.30 -7.54 -31.95
CA PRO A 38 -24.59 -8.96 -32.10
C PRO A 38 -23.34 -9.69 -32.63
N SER A 39 -22.95 -10.78 -31.97
CA SER A 39 -21.75 -11.59 -32.26
C SER A 39 -21.60 -11.94 -33.75
N LEU A 40 -22.69 -11.98 -34.51
CA LEU A 40 -22.71 -12.20 -35.97
C LEU A 40 -22.21 -11.00 -36.82
N ALA A 41 -22.08 -9.79 -36.28
CA ALA A 41 -21.80 -8.57 -37.05
C ALA A 41 -20.36 -8.04 -36.92
N LEU A 42 -19.60 -8.38 -35.87
CA LEU A 42 -18.21 -7.90 -35.67
C LEU A 42 -17.14 -8.74 -36.39
N ALA A 43 -17.39 -10.02 -36.66
CA ALA A 43 -16.47 -10.88 -37.43
C ALA A 43 -16.20 -10.36 -38.85
N PRO A 44 -17.25 -10.01 -39.62
CA PRO A 44 -17.08 -9.42 -40.93
C PRO A 44 -16.43 -8.04 -40.84
N VAL A 45 -16.70 -7.27 -39.79
CA VAL A 45 -16.11 -5.95 -39.53
C VAL A 45 -14.60 -6.05 -39.29
N ALA A 46 -14.13 -6.88 -38.36
CA ALA A 46 -12.70 -7.03 -38.10
C ALA A 46 -11.93 -7.55 -39.34
N ARG A 47 -12.51 -8.52 -40.08
CA ARG A 47 -11.95 -9.03 -41.35
C ARG A 47 -11.96 -8.00 -42.47
N SER A 48 -12.94 -7.11 -42.52
CA SER A 48 -13.07 -6.10 -43.56
C SER A 48 -12.29 -4.83 -43.25
N VAL A 49 -11.94 -4.56 -41.99
CA VAL A 49 -11.25 -3.35 -41.51
C VAL A 49 -9.73 -3.51 -41.41
N ILE A 50 -9.23 -4.69 -41.01
CA ILE A 50 -7.80 -4.96 -40.77
C ILE A 50 -7.19 -5.76 -41.95
N ARG A 51 -5.89 -5.56 -42.24
CA ARG A 51 -5.17 -6.26 -43.33
C ARG A 51 -5.30 -7.80 -43.24
N PRO A 52 -5.61 -8.51 -44.34
CA PRO A 52 -5.69 -9.98 -44.37
C PRO A 52 -4.40 -10.69 -43.91
N SER A 53 -3.22 -10.08 -44.14
CA SER A 53 -1.93 -10.63 -43.71
C SER A 53 -1.69 -10.58 -42.19
N VAL A 54 -2.55 -9.90 -41.44
CA VAL A 54 -2.51 -9.74 -39.96
C VAL A 54 -3.63 -10.55 -39.30
N LEU A 55 -4.46 -11.28 -40.07
CA LEU A 55 -5.65 -11.93 -39.54
C LEU A 55 -5.73 -13.39 -40.01
N ALA A 56 -5.15 -14.29 -39.22
CA ALA A 56 -5.50 -15.71 -39.26
C ALA A 56 -6.64 -15.96 -38.26
N GLY A 57 -7.87 -15.66 -38.67
CA GLY A 57 -9.03 -15.73 -37.77
C GLY A 57 -9.52 -17.17 -37.57
N ILE A 58 -9.24 -17.76 -36.41
CA ILE A 58 -10.01 -18.90 -35.90
C ILE A 58 -11.23 -18.36 -35.18
N TRP A 59 -12.41 -18.74 -35.65
CA TRP A 59 -13.68 -18.51 -34.95
C TRP A 59 -13.99 -19.72 -34.07
N MET A 60 -14.05 -19.50 -32.76
CA MET A 60 -14.61 -20.46 -31.81
C MET A 60 -15.54 -19.72 -30.86
N THR A 61 -16.82 -19.83 -31.14
CA THR A 61 -17.85 -19.78 -30.11
C THR A 61 -17.73 -21.07 -29.32
N LEU A 62 -17.63 -21.04 -27.98
CA LEU A 62 -17.64 -22.28 -27.17
C LEU A 62 -18.95 -23.09 -27.36
N ALA A 63 -19.97 -22.49 -27.97
CA ALA A 63 -21.18 -23.15 -28.46
C ALA A 63 -20.95 -24.12 -29.66
N ASP A 64 -19.86 -23.96 -30.43
CA ASP A 64 -19.53 -24.78 -31.62
C ASP A 64 -18.56 -25.94 -31.32
N ALA A 65 -18.13 -26.08 -30.05
CA ALA A 65 -17.32 -27.20 -29.58
C ALA A 65 -18.01 -28.58 -29.41
N PRO A 66 -19.31 -28.84 -29.70
CA PRO A 66 -19.86 -30.20 -29.56
C PRO A 66 -19.38 -31.20 -30.63
N ALA A 67 -18.76 -30.78 -31.74
CA ALA A 67 -18.64 -31.64 -32.92
C ALA A 67 -17.32 -32.46 -33.04
N CYS A 68 -16.26 -32.15 -32.28
CA CYS A 68 -14.93 -32.76 -32.55
C CYS A 68 -14.36 -33.64 -31.43
N CYS A 69 -14.94 -33.65 -30.23
CA CYS A 69 -14.55 -34.58 -29.16
C CYS A 69 -15.54 -35.75 -29.12
N GLY A 70 -15.29 -36.75 -29.98
CA GLY A 70 -16.03 -38.00 -29.97
C GLY A 70 -15.81 -38.80 -28.69
N ARG A 71 -16.49 -38.41 -27.60
CA ARG A 71 -16.85 -39.21 -26.42
C ARG A 71 -17.96 -38.43 -25.72
N GLY A 72 -19.15 -39.05 -25.63
CA GLY A 72 -20.31 -38.44 -25.00
C GLY A 72 -20.00 -38.02 -23.56
N LEU A 73 -20.10 -36.73 -23.29
CA LEU A 73 -20.08 -36.14 -21.96
C LEU A 73 -21.39 -35.39 -21.76
N GLY A 74 -22.45 -36.16 -21.46
CA GLY A 74 -23.63 -35.60 -20.84
C GLY A 74 -23.29 -35.25 -19.38
N GLY A 75 -23.40 -33.97 -19.03
CA GLY A 75 -23.28 -33.51 -17.65
C GLY A 75 -21.98 -32.80 -17.31
N PHE A 76 -21.71 -31.64 -17.92
CA PHE A 76 -20.90 -30.60 -17.28
C PHE A 76 -21.79 -29.40 -17.05
N ARG A 77 -21.99 -29.08 -15.76
CA ARG A 77 -22.81 -27.99 -15.26
C ARG A 77 -21.87 -26.79 -15.14
N TRP A 78 -21.91 -25.90 -16.11
CA TRP A 78 -21.03 -24.72 -16.20
C TRP A 78 -21.54 -23.65 -15.24
N GLY A 79 -20.99 -23.64 -14.03
CA GLY A 79 -21.32 -22.65 -13.01
C GLY A 79 -20.11 -21.76 -12.76
N THR A 80 -20.27 -20.47 -13.01
CA THR A 80 -19.36 -19.40 -12.58
C THR A 80 -19.25 -19.44 -11.05
N ARG A 81 -18.05 -19.71 -10.54
CA ARG A 81 -17.67 -19.55 -9.13
C ARG A 81 -16.42 -18.68 -9.10
N LEU A 82 -16.34 -17.67 -8.26
CA LEU A 82 -15.21 -16.74 -8.24
C LEU A 82 -14.23 -17.05 -7.10
N TRP A 83 -13.00 -17.40 -7.49
CA TRP A 83 -11.92 -17.97 -6.69
C TRP A 83 -10.79 -16.95 -6.36
N ASP A 84 -10.18 -17.18 -5.20
CA ASP A 84 -8.91 -16.67 -4.63
C ASP A 84 -8.44 -15.23 -4.96
N GLN A 85 -8.55 -14.32 -3.98
CA GLN A 85 -8.02 -12.95 -4.03
C GLN A 85 -6.51 -12.84 -3.73
N GLY A 86 -5.80 -13.97 -3.60
CA GLY A 86 -4.35 -13.96 -3.53
C GLY A 86 -3.70 -13.38 -4.80
N LEU A 87 -2.53 -12.75 -4.65
CA LEU A 87 -1.62 -12.38 -5.75
C LEU A 87 -1.07 -13.63 -6.49
N ARG A 88 -1.51 -14.84 -6.17
CA ARG A 88 -1.03 -16.10 -6.75
C ARG A 88 -2.20 -16.97 -7.13
N TYR A 89 -2.19 -17.38 -8.38
CA TYR A 89 -3.27 -18.17 -8.98
C TYR A 89 -3.08 -19.66 -8.71
N SER A 90 -4.16 -20.36 -8.36
CA SER A 90 -4.22 -21.83 -8.39
C SER A 90 -5.41 -22.27 -9.24
N ALA A 91 -5.22 -23.32 -10.03
CA ALA A 91 -6.25 -23.83 -10.94
C ALA A 91 -7.47 -24.32 -10.16
N THR A 92 -8.63 -23.80 -10.50
CA THR A 92 -9.85 -24.07 -9.74
C THR A 92 -11.06 -24.30 -10.64
N ALA A 93 -12.06 -25.05 -10.15
CA ALA A 93 -13.16 -25.52 -10.98
C ALA A 93 -14.20 -24.41 -11.22
N GLY A 94 -14.49 -24.11 -12.50
CA GLY A 94 -15.45 -23.07 -12.89
C GLY A 94 -14.88 -21.65 -12.87
N ASP A 95 -13.57 -21.54 -13.09
CA ASP A 95 -12.78 -20.31 -13.06
C ASP A 95 -12.48 -19.79 -14.47
N GLU A 96 -12.70 -18.50 -14.69
CA GLU A 96 -12.47 -17.80 -15.96
C GLU A 96 -11.04 -17.96 -16.48
N VAL A 97 -10.08 -18.13 -15.57
CA VAL A 97 -8.67 -18.36 -15.92
C VAL A 97 -8.48 -19.76 -16.54
N GLU A 98 -9.24 -20.76 -16.11
CA GLU A 98 -9.26 -22.09 -16.73
C GLU A 98 -10.01 -22.08 -18.06
N ASP A 99 -11.04 -21.26 -18.22
CA ASP A 99 -11.70 -21.04 -19.51
C ASP A 99 -10.72 -20.44 -20.51
N MET A 100 -9.94 -19.43 -20.08
CA MET A 100 -8.86 -18.85 -20.87
C MET A 100 -7.77 -19.89 -21.19
N PHE A 101 -7.42 -20.77 -20.24
CA PHE A 101 -6.48 -21.87 -20.48
C PHE A 101 -7.01 -22.84 -21.54
N ALA A 102 -8.26 -23.29 -21.45
CA ALA A 102 -8.88 -24.20 -22.41
C ALA A 102 -8.97 -23.58 -23.81
N LEU A 103 -9.38 -22.31 -23.87
CA LEU A 103 -9.42 -21.54 -25.10
C LEU A 103 -8.04 -21.42 -25.75
N LEU A 104 -7.04 -20.93 -25.01
CA LEU A 104 -5.68 -20.76 -25.53
C LEU A 104 -5.00 -22.11 -25.85
N SER A 105 -5.34 -23.18 -25.12
CA SER A 105 -4.91 -24.55 -25.45
C SER A 105 -5.39 -24.94 -26.84
N GLU A 106 -6.66 -24.69 -27.14
CA GLU A 106 -7.26 -25.01 -28.43
C GLU A 106 -6.74 -24.11 -29.56
N VAL A 107 -6.50 -22.83 -29.27
CA VAL A 107 -5.81 -21.92 -30.20
C VAL A 107 -4.41 -22.45 -30.52
N LYS A 108 -3.61 -22.82 -29.51
CA LYS A 108 -2.26 -23.39 -29.70
C LYS A 108 -2.32 -24.72 -30.46
N ARG A 109 -3.33 -25.56 -30.21
CA ARG A 109 -3.54 -26.82 -30.95
C ARG A 109 -3.82 -26.57 -32.44
N ARG A 110 -4.61 -25.55 -32.77
CA ARG A 110 -4.98 -25.22 -34.16
C ARG A 110 -3.94 -24.36 -34.88
N ILE A 111 -3.20 -23.54 -34.15
CA ILE A 111 -2.10 -22.69 -34.64
C ILE A 111 -0.85 -23.02 -33.81
N PRO A 112 -0.15 -24.12 -34.11
CA PRO A 112 1.05 -24.51 -33.35
C PRO A 112 2.18 -23.48 -33.39
N SER A 113 2.16 -22.55 -34.36
CA SER A 113 3.13 -21.46 -34.47
C SER A 113 2.88 -20.28 -33.54
N ILE A 114 1.81 -20.28 -32.72
CA ILE A 114 1.59 -19.22 -31.73
C ILE A 114 2.60 -19.33 -30.59
N SER A 115 3.30 -18.24 -30.30
CA SER A 115 4.38 -18.21 -29.30
C SER A 115 4.08 -17.28 -28.12
N ALA A 116 3.10 -16.39 -28.23
CA ALA A 116 2.84 -15.36 -27.22
C ALA A 116 1.36 -14.95 -27.13
N VAL A 117 0.99 -14.38 -25.99
CA VAL A 117 -0.32 -13.77 -25.69
C VAL A 117 -0.09 -12.34 -25.22
N SER A 118 -0.79 -11.39 -25.83
CA SER A 118 -0.74 -9.97 -25.44
C SER A 118 -1.96 -9.61 -24.60
N SER A 119 -1.76 -9.02 -23.42
CA SER A 119 -2.84 -8.54 -22.54
C SER A 119 -2.91 -7.02 -22.49
N GLY A 120 -4.13 -6.49 -22.40
CA GLY A 120 -4.39 -5.05 -22.30
C GLY A 120 -4.32 -4.46 -20.89
N ALA A 121 -3.97 -5.24 -19.86
CA ALA A 121 -3.94 -4.78 -18.47
C ALA A 121 -2.94 -3.63 -18.27
N ILE A 122 -3.39 -2.52 -17.67
CA ILE A 122 -2.60 -1.30 -17.49
C ILE A 122 -2.09 -1.18 -16.06
N ALA A 123 -2.95 -1.39 -15.06
CA ALA A 123 -2.58 -1.25 -13.65
C ALA A 123 -2.88 -2.50 -12.81
N SER A 124 -3.71 -3.41 -13.33
CA SER A 124 -4.17 -4.60 -12.60
C SER A 124 -3.11 -5.71 -12.50
N ASP A 125 -2.55 -5.89 -11.29
CA ASP A 125 -1.69 -7.04 -10.98
C ASP A 125 -2.48 -8.37 -11.04
N TYR A 126 -3.78 -8.32 -10.72
CA TYR A 126 -4.69 -9.48 -10.75
C TYR A 126 -4.79 -10.10 -12.15
N GLN A 127 -5.05 -9.26 -13.17
CA GLN A 127 -5.23 -9.70 -14.56
C GLN A 127 -3.90 -10.20 -15.13
N ARG A 128 -2.82 -9.44 -14.92
CA ARG A 128 -1.48 -9.82 -15.40
C ARG A 128 -1.07 -11.20 -14.89
N LEU A 129 -1.14 -11.42 -13.57
CA LEU A 129 -0.64 -12.66 -12.95
C LEU A 129 -1.41 -13.90 -13.42
N ARG A 130 -2.70 -13.75 -13.77
CA ARG A 130 -3.53 -14.83 -14.30
C ARG A 130 -3.23 -15.15 -15.76
N VAL A 131 -3.04 -14.13 -16.60
CA VAL A 131 -2.56 -14.33 -17.99
C VAL A 131 -1.18 -14.98 -17.98
N GLU A 132 -0.27 -14.52 -17.13
CA GLU A 132 1.05 -15.13 -16.94
C GLU A 132 0.97 -16.59 -16.53
N SER A 133 0.08 -16.93 -15.59
CA SER A 133 -0.12 -18.32 -15.17
C SER A 133 -0.56 -19.22 -16.32
N VAL A 134 -1.54 -18.79 -17.11
CA VAL A 134 -2.03 -19.55 -18.27
C VAL A 134 -0.94 -19.68 -19.34
N CYS A 135 -0.24 -18.59 -19.65
CA CYS A 135 0.86 -18.59 -20.61
C CYS A 135 1.97 -19.56 -20.19
N SER A 136 2.39 -19.51 -18.92
CA SER A 136 3.40 -20.39 -18.34
C SER A 136 3.01 -21.87 -18.49
N ARG A 137 1.77 -22.23 -18.18
CA ARG A 137 1.27 -23.60 -18.30
C ARG A 137 1.16 -24.08 -19.75
N LEU A 138 0.92 -23.18 -20.70
CA LEU A 138 0.83 -23.50 -22.13
C LEU A 138 2.17 -23.40 -22.86
N GLY A 139 3.24 -22.94 -22.20
CA GLY A 139 4.50 -22.62 -22.88
C GLY A 139 4.31 -21.50 -23.91
N LEU A 140 3.61 -20.44 -23.53
CA LEU A 140 3.44 -19.20 -24.29
C LEU A 140 4.11 -18.05 -23.52
N VAL A 141 4.54 -17.01 -24.23
CA VAL A 141 5.08 -15.78 -23.64
C VAL A 141 3.96 -14.79 -23.32
N SER A 142 3.90 -14.27 -22.09
CA SER A 142 2.97 -13.19 -21.72
C SER A 142 3.55 -11.82 -22.06
N LEU A 143 2.85 -11.04 -22.89
CA LEU A 143 3.21 -9.68 -23.29
C LEU A 143 2.25 -8.69 -22.58
N ALA A 144 2.77 -7.86 -21.68
CA ALA A 144 2.02 -6.87 -20.91
C ALA A 144 2.67 -5.49 -21.03
N TYR A 145 2.79 -4.98 -22.26
CA TYR A 145 3.49 -3.73 -22.58
C TYR A 145 2.90 -2.50 -21.88
N LEU A 146 1.60 -2.50 -21.59
CA LEU A 146 0.91 -1.37 -20.95
C LEU A 146 0.99 -1.40 -19.41
N TRP A 147 1.34 -2.54 -18.82
CA TRP A 147 1.31 -2.70 -17.38
C TRP A 147 2.33 -1.79 -16.68
N LYS A 148 1.89 -1.10 -15.62
CA LYS A 148 2.65 -0.08 -14.84
C LYS A 148 3.13 1.12 -15.65
N GLN A 149 2.65 1.31 -16.89
CA GLN A 149 2.87 2.57 -17.61
C GLN A 149 2.11 3.72 -16.94
N ASP A 150 2.61 4.94 -17.09
CA ASP A 150 1.91 6.14 -16.66
C ASP A 150 0.63 6.30 -17.50
N GLN A 151 -0.52 6.32 -16.83
CA GLN A 151 -1.82 6.32 -17.49
C GLN A 151 -2.09 7.66 -18.21
N THR A 152 -1.54 8.77 -17.71
CA THR A 152 -1.67 10.07 -18.37
C THR A 152 -0.93 10.07 -19.70
N LEU A 153 0.34 9.64 -19.70
CA LEU A 153 1.13 9.53 -20.93
C LEU A 153 0.50 8.54 -21.92
N LEU A 154 -0.05 7.43 -21.42
CA LEU A 154 -0.72 6.44 -22.27
C LEU A 154 -1.96 7.03 -22.96
N LEU A 155 -2.80 7.78 -22.25
CA LEU A 155 -3.94 8.49 -22.84
C LEU A 155 -3.49 9.46 -23.94
N GLU A 156 -2.45 10.26 -23.67
CA GLU A 156 -1.89 11.18 -24.67
C GLU A 156 -1.38 10.45 -25.90
N GLU A 157 -0.70 9.33 -25.71
CA GLU A 157 -0.13 8.53 -26.78
C GLU A 157 -1.21 7.89 -27.66
N MET A 158 -2.29 7.37 -27.06
CA MET A 158 -3.44 6.83 -27.80
C MET A 158 -4.05 7.90 -28.73
N ILE A 159 -4.28 9.10 -28.22
CA ILE A 159 -4.81 10.23 -28.98
C ILE A 159 -3.82 10.64 -30.08
N ARG A 160 -2.55 10.80 -29.74
CA ARG A 160 -1.48 11.23 -30.66
C ARG A 160 -1.27 10.23 -31.80
N ARG A 161 -1.45 8.93 -31.53
CA ARG A 161 -1.39 7.86 -32.53
C ARG A 161 -2.66 7.74 -33.37
N GLY A 162 -3.66 8.60 -33.17
CA GLY A 162 -4.87 8.62 -33.98
C GLY A 162 -5.84 7.48 -33.69
N ILE A 163 -5.86 6.97 -32.45
CA ILE A 163 -6.92 6.07 -31.99
C ILE A 163 -8.18 6.91 -31.72
N VAL A 164 -9.20 6.71 -32.55
CA VAL A 164 -10.51 7.35 -32.44
C VAL A 164 -11.42 6.41 -31.67
N ALA A 165 -11.49 6.61 -30.36
CA ALA A 165 -12.36 5.86 -29.47
C ALA A 165 -13.34 6.79 -28.75
N ILE A 166 -14.59 6.37 -28.68
CA ILE A 166 -15.67 7.09 -27.98
C ILE A 166 -15.98 6.44 -26.65
N ILE A 167 -16.45 7.21 -25.66
CA ILE A 167 -16.95 6.65 -24.41
C ILE A 167 -18.33 6.02 -24.62
N VAL A 168 -18.47 4.75 -24.27
CA VAL A 168 -19.73 3.99 -24.40
C VAL A 168 -20.34 3.59 -23.05
N LYS A 169 -19.61 3.74 -21.96
CA LYS A 169 -20.15 3.58 -20.60
C LYS A 169 -19.48 4.57 -19.68
N VAL A 170 -20.21 5.08 -18.71
CA VAL A 170 -19.66 5.85 -17.60
C VAL A 170 -20.23 5.29 -16.30
N ALA A 171 -19.38 5.16 -15.29
CA ALA A 171 -19.74 4.64 -13.97
C ALA A 171 -18.98 5.33 -12.82
N ALA A 172 -18.35 6.48 -13.09
CA ALA A 172 -17.59 7.23 -12.10
C ALA A 172 -18.13 8.64 -11.84
N LEU A 173 -17.89 9.10 -10.61
CA LEU A 173 -18.15 10.47 -10.19
C LEU A 173 -17.43 11.46 -11.11
N GLY A 174 -18.17 12.44 -11.63
CA GLY A 174 -17.65 13.43 -12.59
C GLY A 174 -17.86 13.08 -14.05
N LEU A 175 -18.27 11.84 -14.36
CA LEU A 175 -18.67 11.42 -15.70
C LEU A 175 -20.20 11.28 -15.80
N LYS A 176 -20.85 12.25 -16.44
CA LYS A 176 -22.29 12.26 -16.73
C LYS A 176 -22.63 11.56 -18.06
N PRO A 177 -23.59 10.62 -18.08
CA PRO A 177 -24.04 9.95 -19.30
C PRO A 177 -24.43 10.93 -20.42
N SER A 178 -25.24 11.93 -20.10
CA SER A 178 -25.76 12.92 -21.06
C SER A 178 -24.68 13.79 -21.70
N SER A 179 -23.51 13.90 -21.09
CA SER A 179 -22.48 14.86 -21.49
C SER A 179 -21.21 14.21 -22.02
N HIS A 180 -20.97 12.93 -21.74
CA HIS A 180 -19.72 12.25 -22.09
C HIS A 180 -19.92 11.00 -22.94
N LEU A 181 -21.08 10.32 -22.87
CA LEU A 181 -21.33 9.19 -23.76
C LEU A 181 -21.33 9.66 -25.22
N GLY A 182 -20.69 8.87 -26.08
CA GLY A 182 -20.54 9.13 -27.51
C GLY A 182 -19.43 10.13 -27.87
N LYS A 183 -18.79 10.79 -26.90
CA LYS A 183 -17.67 11.71 -27.17
C LYS A 183 -16.35 10.98 -27.30
N GLU A 184 -15.47 11.50 -28.15
CA GLU A 184 -14.13 10.96 -28.35
C GLU A 184 -13.22 11.19 -27.12
N LEU A 185 -12.30 10.25 -26.87
CA LEU A 185 -11.26 10.40 -25.85
C LEU A 185 -10.44 11.68 -26.03
N ALA A 186 -10.19 12.09 -27.27
CA ALA A 186 -9.45 13.31 -27.59
C ALA A 186 -10.17 14.57 -27.06
N GLU A 187 -11.49 14.61 -27.20
CA GLU A 187 -12.32 15.72 -26.70
C GLU A 187 -12.38 15.73 -25.17
N LEU A 188 -12.39 14.55 -24.55
CA LEU A 188 -12.53 14.40 -23.11
C LEU A 188 -11.22 14.42 -22.35
N LYS A 189 -10.06 14.45 -23.03
CA LYS A 189 -8.73 14.44 -22.41
C LYS A 189 -8.61 15.42 -21.23
N CYS A 190 -8.91 16.70 -21.45
CA CYS A 190 -8.79 17.73 -20.42
C CYS A 190 -9.74 17.46 -19.24
N HIS A 191 -10.95 16.97 -19.52
CA HIS A 191 -11.92 16.62 -18.49
C HIS A 191 -11.45 15.43 -17.66
N LEU A 192 -10.93 14.37 -18.29
CA LEU A 192 -10.42 13.18 -17.61
C LEU A 192 -9.22 13.50 -16.70
N LEU A 193 -8.28 14.34 -17.17
CA LEU A 193 -7.17 14.82 -16.34
C LEU A 193 -7.67 15.61 -15.13
N GLN A 194 -8.64 16.50 -15.34
CA GLN A 194 -9.25 17.26 -14.26
C GLN A 194 -10.00 16.37 -13.27
N MET A 195 -10.68 15.32 -13.73
CA MET A 195 -11.35 14.37 -12.85
C MET A 195 -10.35 13.50 -12.07
N ASN A 196 -9.19 13.19 -12.66
CA ASN A 196 -8.12 12.48 -11.96
C ASN A 196 -7.57 13.33 -10.81
N GLU A 197 -7.29 14.61 -11.03
CA GLU A 197 -6.86 15.54 -9.97
C GLU A 197 -7.92 15.71 -8.87
N ASN A 198 -9.21 15.81 -9.25
CA ASN A 198 -10.29 16.11 -8.30
C ASN A 198 -10.81 14.89 -7.54
N TYR A 199 -10.82 13.71 -8.17
CA TYR A 199 -11.53 12.52 -7.67
C TYR A 199 -10.68 11.24 -7.73
N GLY A 200 -9.46 11.29 -8.26
CA GLY A 200 -8.58 10.12 -8.37
C GLY A 200 -9.03 9.09 -9.41
N ILE A 201 -9.86 9.47 -10.40
CA ILE A 201 -10.29 8.53 -11.45
C ILE A 201 -9.10 8.06 -12.28
N ASN A 202 -9.10 6.82 -12.75
CA ASN A 202 -8.12 6.38 -13.74
C ASN A 202 -8.41 7.02 -15.10
N VAL A 203 -7.45 7.79 -15.61
CA VAL A 203 -7.60 8.52 -16.88
C VAL A 203 -7.72 7.60 -18.10
N CYS A 204 -7.30 6.34 -18.01
CA CYS A 204 -7.48 5.32 -19.04
C CYS A 204 -8.72 4.44 -18.83
N GLY A 205 -9.50 4.65 -17.77
CA GLY A 205 -10.73 3.87 -17.49
C GLY A 205 -10.49 2.44 -16.95
N GLU A 206 -9.25 2.08 -16.60
CA GLU A 206 -8.86 0.75 -16.10
C GLU A 206 -9.65 0.32 -14.85
N GLY A 207 -10.10 1.27 -14.01
CA GLY A 207 -10.86 1.00 -12.80
C GLY A 207 -12.36 0.80 -13.03
N GLY A 208 -12.79 0.71 -14.30
CA GLY A 208 -14.19 0.62 -14.69
C GLY A 208 -14.93 1.96 -14.64
N GLU A 209 -14.21 3.09 -14.53
CA GLU A 209 -14.80 4.43 -14.46
C GLU A 209 -15.59 4.78 -15.72
N TYR A 210 -15.10 4.31 -16.86
CA TYR A 210 -15.75 4.40 -18.15
C TYR A 210 -15.23 3.30 -19.09
N GLU A 211 -16.00 2.97 -20.12
CA GLU A 211 -15.57 2.06 -21.18
C GLU A 211 -15.64 2.73 -22.54
N THR A 212 -14.87 2.24 -23.51
CA THR A 212 -14.75 2.85 -24.83
C THR A 212 -14.99 1.88 -25.97
N LEU A 213 -15.46 2.42 -27.09
CA LEU A 213 -15.56 1.72 -28.38
C LEU A 213 -14.64 2.43 -29.37
N THR A 214 -13.70 1.69 -29.96
CA THR A 214 -12.81 2.22 -31.00
C THR A 214 -13.52 2.21 -32.36
N LEU A 215 -13.79 3.40 -32.90
CA LEU A 215 -14.44 3.58 -34.21
C LEU A 215 -13.42 3.58 -35.36
N ASP A 216 -12.24 4.15 -35.11
CA ASP A 216 -11.16 4.18 -36.08
C ASP A 216 -9.78 4.17 -35.44
N CYS A 217 -8.77 3.63 -36.13
CA CYS A 217 -7.36 3.78 -35.76
C CYS A 217 -6.44 3.50 -36.97
N PRO A 218 -5.13 3.75 -36.91
CA PRO A 218 -4.22 3.46 -38.03
C PRO A 218 -4.14 1.98 -38.44
N LEU A 219 -4.56 1.06 -37.56
CA LEU A 219 -4.63 -0.37 -37.89
C LEU A 219 -5.87 -0.71 -38.73
N PHE A 220 -6.90 0.15 -38.69
CA PHE A 220 -8.11 0.03 -39.50
C PHE A 220 -7.81 0.58 -40.89
N ARG A 221 -7.26 -0.25 -41.77
CA ARG A 221 -6.74 0.21 -43.07
C ARG A 221 -7.80 0.30 -44.17
N ASN A 222 -8.79 -0.58 -44.13
CA ASN A 222 -9.72 -0.74 -45.24
C ASN A 222 -11.01 0.05 -45.04
N ALA A 223 -11.52 0.11 -43.81
CA ALA A 223 -12.77 0.80 -43.49
C ALA A 223 -12.73 1.32 -42.05
N ARG A 224 -13.60 2.27 -41.72
CA ARG A 224 -13.86 2.73 -40.34
C ARG A 224 -15.31 2.45 -39.95
N ILE A 225 -15.56 2.35 -38.65
CA ILE A 225 -16.90 2.10 -38.11
C ILE A 225 -17.61 3.44 -37.96
N ILE A 226 -18.81 3.55 -38.55
CA ILE A 226 -19.68 4.71 -38.39
C ILE A 226 -20.93 4.26 -37.65
N LEU A 227 -21.23 4.91 -36.53
CA LEU A 227 -22.49 4.71 -35.80
C LEU A 227 -23.60 5.54 -36.46
N ASP A 228 -24.64 4.87 -36.96
CA ASP A 228 -25.78 5.51 -37.62
C ASP A 228 -26.87 5.90 -36.64
N ASP A 229 -27.10 5.04 -35.63
CA ASP A 229 -28.10 5.25 -34.59
C ASP A 229 -27.61 4.65 -33.27
N SER A 230 -27.90 5.33 -32.16
CA SER A 230 -27.54 4.87 -30.82
C SER A 230 -28.52 5.41 -29.78
N GLU A 231 -28.69 4.65 -28.70
CA GLU A 231 -29.57 4.99 -27.59
C GLU A 231 -28.76 5.02 -26.29
N VAL A 232 -29.07 5.95 -25.39
CA VAL A 232 -28.49 5.96 -24.05
C VAL A 232 -29.42 5.22 -23.09
N ILE A 233 -28.94 4.11 -22.54
CA ILE A 233 -29.60 3.31 -21.52
C ILE A 233 -29.01 3.70 -20.16
N LEU A 234 -29.87 4.12 -19.23
CA LEU A 234 -29.47 4.43 -17.86
C LEU A 234 -29.68 3.18 -16.98
N HIS A 235 -28.60 2.53 -16.56
CA HIS A 235 -28.65 1.39 -15.63
C HIS A 235 -28.89 1.84 -14.18
N SER A 236 -28.32 2.98 -13.79
CA SER A 236 -28.67 3.66 -12.54
C SER A 236 -28.77 5.16 -12.79
N ALA A 237 -29.96 5.72 -12.55
CA ALA A 237 -30.19 7.16 -12.64
C ALA A 237 -29.71 7.89 -11.37
N ASP A 238 -28.63 7.40 -10.75
CA ASP A 238 -28.10 7.99 -9.53
C ASP A 238 -27.50 9.37 -9.84
N SER A 239 -27.86 10.38 -9.05
CA SER A 239 -27.50 11.77 -9.35
C SER A 239 -26.02 12.10 -9.15
N ILE A 240 -25.26 11.18 -8.56
CA ILE A 240 -23.87 11.35 -8.10
C ILE A 240 -22.89 10.66 -9.05
N ALA A 241 -23.11 9.38 -9.34
CA ALA A 241 -22.33 8.57 -10.28
C ALA A 241 -23.34 7.80 -11.15
N SER A 242 -23.97 8.52 -12.08
CA SER A 242 -24.99 7.93 -12.95
C SER A 242 -24.31 6.92 -13.86
N VAL A 243 -24.78 5.67 -13.79
CA VAL A 243 -24.32 4.63 -14.70
C VAL A 243 -25.16 4.72 -15.95
N GLY A 244 -24.53 5.14 -17.04
CA GLY A 244 -25.15 5.22 -18.34
C GLY A 244 -24.31 4.50 -19.38
N ILE A 245 -25.01 3.86 -20.30
CA ILE A 245 -24.45 3.05 -21.36
C ILE A 245 -24.99 3.57 -22.69
N LEU A 246 -24.12 3.74 -23.68
CA LEU A 246 -24.48 4.03 -25.05
C LEU A 246 -24.63 2.72 -25.81
N HIS A 247 -25.85 2.38 -26.18
CA HIS A 247 -26.21 1.20 -26.92
C HIS A 247 -26.36 1.51 -28.43
N PRO A 248 -25.45 1.06 -29.30
CA PRO A 248 -25.58 1.24 -30.75
C PRO A 248 -26.78 0.46 -31.30
N ARG A 249 -27.68 1.13 -32.02
CA ARG A 249 -28.83 0.50 -32.67
C ARG A 249 -28.57 0.18 -34.14
N ALA A 250 -27.78 1.00 -34.81
CA ALA A 250 -27.38 0.81 -36.20
C ALA A 250 -25.98 1.38 -36.44
N PHE A 251 -25.22 0.73 -37.32
CA PHE A 251 -23.89 1.15 -37.73
C PHE A 251 -23.58 0.58 -39.12
N HIS A 252 -22.64 1.22 -39.82
CA HIS A 252 -22.11 0.73 -41.08
C HIS A 252 -20.58 0.92 -41.15
N LEU A 253 -19.97 0.27 -42.13
CA LEU A 253 -18.55 0.44 -42.44
C LEU A 253 -18.38 1.39 -43.60
N GLU A 254 -17.67 2.48 -43.36
CA GLU A 254 -17.28 3.41 -44.40
C GLU A 254 -15.89 3.02 -44.91
N GLN A 255 -15.80 2.69 -46.20
CA GLN A 255 -14.52 2.33 -46.83
C GLN A 255 -13.59 3.52 -46.79
N LYS A 256 -12.35 3.29 -46.34
CA LYS A 256 -11.29 4.26 -46.46
C LYS A 256 -10.82 4.27 -47.91
N PRO A 257 -10.52 5.44 -48.48
CA PRO A 257 -9.98 5.49 -49.83
C PRO A 257 -8.71 4.64 -49.89
N ASP A 258 -8.63 3.75 -50.88
CA ASP A 258 -7.44 2.94 -51.12
C ASP A 258 -6.23 3.87 -51.15
N SER A 259 -5.31 3.68 -50.20
CA SER A 259 -4.04 4.39 -50.18
C SER A 259 -3.10 3.84 -51.26
N SER A 260 -3.62 3.57 -52.47
CA SER A 260 -2.85 3.13 -53.63
C SER A 260 -2.39 4.28 -54.54
N ASP A 261 -2.83 5.52 -54.30
CA ASP A 261 -2.46 6.68 -55.15
C ASP A 261 -1.73 7.80 -54.40
N ARG A 262 -0.64 7.48 -53.70
CA ARG A 262 0.42 8.47 -53.39
C ARG A 262 1.81 7.90 -53.66
N ILE A 263 2.07 7.54 -54.91
CA ILE A 263 3.41 7.64 -55.49
C ILE A 263 3.51 9.06 -56.07
N GLY A 264 4.14 9.96 -55.31
CA GLY A 264 4.27 11.37 -55.69
C GLY A 264 5.12 12.14 -54.68
N ASP A 265 6.44 11.93 -54.80
CA ASP A 265 7.58 12.76 -54.41
C ASP A 265 7.40 13.91 -53.38
N GLY A 266 8.18 13.84 -52.28
CA GLY A 266 8.73 15.04 -51.63
C GLY A 266 8.11 15.57 -50.34
N SER A 267 8.19 14.84 -49.23
CA SER A 267 8.86 15.31 -47.99
C SER A 267 8.81 14.20 -46.93
N ALA A 268 9.98 13.66 -46.60
CA ALA A 268 10.14 12.63 -45.58
C ALA A 268 9.91 13.25 -44.20
N VAL A 269 8.65 13.22 -43.72
CA VAL A 269 8.41 13.08 -42.29
C VAL A 269 8.59 11.61 -41.99
N GLN A 270 9.70 11.31 -41.33
CA GLN A 270 10.12 10.00 -40.89
C GLN A 270 8.95 9.35 -40.12
N GLU A 271 8.22 8.43 -40.75
CA GLU A 271 7.37 7.48 -40.04
C GLU A 271 8.32 6.69 -39.15
N SER A 272 8.36 7.03 -37.86
CA SER A 272 8.98 6.19 -36.84
C SER A 272 8.18 4.90 -36.81
N SER A 273 8.73 3.91 -37.52
CA SER A 273 8.46 2.48 -37.46
C SER A 273 7.61 2.12 -36.24
N SER A 274 6.37 1.68 -36.47
CA SER A 274 5.56 0.99 -35.49
C SER A 274 6.41 -0.10 -34.85
N CYS A 275 6.75 0.07 -33.57
CA CYS A 275 7.58 -0.88 -32.84
C CYS A 275 6.79 -2.17 -32.56
N VAL A 276 6.74 -3.06 -33.55
CA VAL A 276 6.60 -4.49 -33.28
C VAL A 276 8.02 -4.96 -33.01
N TYR A 277 8.34 -5.18 -31.74
CA TYR A 277 9.64 -5.67 -31.34
C TYR A 277 9.71 -7.18 -31.60
N GLU A 278 10.71 -7.62 -32.35
CA GLU A 278 11.04 -9.04 -32.46
C GLU A 278 11.56 -9.49 -31.08
N VAL A 279 10.72 -10.21 -30.34
CA VAL A 279 11.13 -10.87 -29.11
C VAL A 279 11.95 -12.10 -29.52
N ASP A 280 13.24 -12.09 -29.25
CA ASP A 280 14.07 -13.30 -29.45
C ASP A 280 13.54 -14.40 -28.53
N GLU A 281 13.48 -15.64 -29.03
CA GLU A 281 13.02 -16.82 -28.30
C GLU A 281 13.57 -16.82 -26.86
N VAL A 282 12.70 -16.48 -25.90
CA VAL A 282 12.91 -16.91 -24.52
C VAL A 282 12.79 -18.42 -24.61
N THR A 283 13.87 -19.16 -24.32
CA THR A 283 13.89 -20.62 -24.28
C THR A 283 12.67 -21.12 -23.54
N THR A 284 11.66 -21.50 -24.31
CA THR A 284 10.44 -22.12 -23.82
C THR A 284 10.80 -23.57 -23.55
N HIS A 285 10.57 -24.02 -22.33
CA HIS A 285 10.74 -25.42 -22.00
C HIS A 285 9.68 -26.22 -22.75
N ASP A 286 10.10 -26.96 -23.77
CA ASP A 286 9.26 -27.92 -24.49
C ASP A 286 8.86 -29.11 -23.59
N ASP A 287 7.63 -29.58 -23.82
CA ASP A 287 6.99 -30.83 -23.39
C ASP A 287 6.49 -31.02 -21.95
N VAL A 288 5.18 -30.78 -21.76
CA VAL A 288 4.32 -31.50 -20.80
C VAL A 288 3.84 -32.80 -21.47
N GLY A 289 4.69 -33.82 -21.44
CA GLY A 289 4.23 -35.21 -21.46
C GLY A 289 4.01 -35.65 -20.02
N GLU A 290 2.83 -36.17 -19.68
CA GLU A 290 2.55 -36.83 -18.40
C GLU A 290 3.67 -37.83 -18.05
N LYS A 291 4.57 -37.43 -17.16
CA LYS A 291 5.48 -38.34 -16.47
C LYS A 291 5.10 -38.34 -15.00
N GLN A 292 4.68 -39.51 -14.53
CA GLN A 292 4.48 -39.81 -13.13
C GLN A 292 5.62 -39.23 -12.29
N ALA A 293 5.28 -38.44 -11.28
CA ALA A 293 6.22 -37.93 -10.30
C ALA A 293 6.86 -39.11 -9.53
N LEU A 294 8.01 -39.60 -10.01
CA LEU A 294 8.94 -40.28 -9.15
C LEU A 294 9.57 -39.21 -8.25
N GLY A 295 9.21 -39.20 -6.97
CA GLY A 295 9.99 -38.48 -5.97
C GLY A 295 11.45 -38.98 -6.02
N PRO A 296 12.47 -38.12 -5.84
CA PRO A 296 13.83 -38.60 -5.73
C PRO A 296 13.91 -39.50 -4.50
N ALA A 297 14.27 -40.77 -4.71
CA ALA A 297 14.59 -41.68 -3.62
C ALA A 297 15.77 -41.10 -2.85
N VAL A 298 15.59 -40.89 -1.54
CA VAL A 298 16.47 -40.11 -0.66
C VAL A 298 17.77 -40.85 -0.29
N ASP A 299 18.00 -42.06 -0.79
CA ASP A 299 19.02 -42.95 -0.24
C ASP A 299 20.29 -43.17 -1.12
N ALA A 300 20.59 -42.32 -2.11
CA ALA A 300 21.70 -42.57 -3.06
C ALA A 300 22.95 -41.67 -2.98
N TYR A 301 22.99 -40.60 -2.16
CA TYR A 301 24.09 -39.61 -2.19
C TYR A 301 24.99 -39.57 -0.94
N THR A 302 25.09 -40.67 -0.20
CA THR A 302 25.79 -40.72 1.11
C THR A 302 27.32 -40.63 1.08
N ASN A 303 27.96 -40.42 -0.08
CA ASN A 303 29.42 -40.43 -0.23
C ASN A 303 30.03 -39.13 -0.83
N ILE A 304 29.31 -38.01 -0.81
CA ILE A 304 29.81 -36.71 -1.31
C ILE A 304 30.19 -35.82 -0.13
N ASP A 305 31.43 -35.34 -0.09
CA ASP A 305 31.93 -34.40 0.92
C ASP A 305 31.30 -33.01 0.69
N LEU A 306 30.12 -32.80 1.27
CA LEU A 306 29.38 -31.53 1.21
C LEU A 306 29.73 -30.64 2.39
N CYS A 307 30.25 -29.45 2.10
CA CYS A 307 30.52 -28.43 3.10
C CYS A 307 29.29 -27.53 3.30
N ILE A 308 29.14 -27.02 4.53
CA ILE A 308 28.16 -26.00 4.87
C ILE A 308 28.83 -24.92 5.72
N SER A 309 28.43 -23.66 5.55
CA SER A 309 28.80 -22.54 6.42
C SER A 309 27.55 -21.78 6.85
N LYS A 310 27.59 -21.08 7.99
CA LYS A 310 26.45 -20.34 8.56
C LYS A 310 26.89 -19.04 9.23
N THR A 311 26.22 -17.93 8.98
CA THR A 311 26.47 -16.63 9.64
C THR A 311 25.21 -16.05 10.27
N GLY A 312 25.28 -15.51 11.49
CA GLY A 312 24.16 -14.82 12.15
C GLY A 312 23.15 -15.75 12.87
N ASN A 313 22.34 -15.16 13.76
CA ASN A 313 21.34 -15.90 14.56
C ASN A 313 19.92 -15.83 13.98
N ASN A 314 19.39 -14.61 13.77
CA ASN A 314 17.99 -14.41 13.35
C ASN A 314 17.81 -14.34 11.84
N LEU A 315 18.65 -13.53 11.19
CA LEU A 315 18.80 -13.45 9.75
C LEU A 315 20.17 -14.01 9.43
N ARG A 316 20.21 -15.11 8.67
CA ARG A 316 21.44 -15.87 8.49
C ARG A 316 21.72 -16.23 7.04
N SER A 317 22.99 -16.18 6.65
CA SER A 317 23.44 -16.77 5.39
C SER A 317 23.84 -18.23 5.63
N MET A 318 23.42 -19.10 4.72
CA MET A 318 23.77 -20.52 4.70
C MET A 318 24.30 -20.84 3.31
N SER A 319 25.50 -21.40 3.20
CA SER A 319 26.05 -21.79 1.90
C SER A 319 26.47 -23.24 1.87
N CYS A 320 26.39 -23.88 0.70
CA CYS A 320 26.74 -25.27 0.51
C CYS A 320 27.41 -25.49 -0.85
N TRP A 321 28.43 -26.33 -0.84
CA TRP A 321 29.22 -26.71 -2.02
C TRP A 321 29.83 -28.09 -1.82
N ILE A 322 30.36 -28.66 -2.90
CA ILE A 322 31.07 -29.96 -2.88
C ILE A 322 32.57 -29.70 -2.76
N GLN A 323 33.19 -30.37 -1.80
CA GLN A 323 34.63 -30.37 -1.58
C GLN A 323 35.27 -31.50 -2.41
N ASP A 324 36.33 -31.18 -3.16
CA ASP A 324 37.07 -32.12 -4.02
C ASP A 324 36.20 -32.86 -5.09
N PRO A 325 36.06 -32.30 -6.31
CA PRO A 325 35.22 -32.88 -7.36
C PRO A 325 35.71 -34.25 -7.88
N SER A 326 36.95 -34.67 -7.55
CA SER A 326 37.58 -35.88 -8.09
C SER A 326 36.91 -37.19 -7.63
N ARG A 327 36.05 -37.16 -6.61
CA ARG A 327 35.36 -38.34 -6.06
C ARG A 327 33.87 -38.42 -6.37
N ALA A 328 33.22 -37.39 -6.94
CA ALA A 328 31.76 -37.34 -6.98
C ALA A 328 31.06 -36.56 -8.14
N SER A 329 31.73 -35.73 -8.96
CA SER A 329 31.00 -34.86 -9.90
C SER A 329 30.55 -35.58 -11.18
N GLU A 330 29.28 -35.98 -11.26
CA GLU A 330 28.62 -36.50 -12.48
C GLU A 330 28.13 -35.36 -13.41
N GLY A 331 28.47 -34.10 -13.11
CA GLY A 331 28.05 -32.91 -13.88
C GLY A 331 27.25 -31.91 -13.04
N LEU A 332 26.96 -30.73 -13.61
CA LEU A 332 26.29 -29.64 -12.88
C LEU A 332 24.95 -30.08 -12.28
N LYS A 333 24.16 -30.89 -13.01
CA LYS A 333 22.86 -31.38 -12.55
C LYS A 333 22.97 -32.15 -11.23
N ALA A 334 23.90 -33.11 -11.15
CA ALA A 334 24.10 -33.92 -9.96
C ALA A 334 24.63 -33.09 -8.79
N ASP A 335 25.62 -32.23 -9.04
CA ASP A 335 26.20 -31.36 -8.02
C ASP A 335 25.15 -30.40 -7.43
N LEU A 336 24.34 -29.79 -8.29
CA LEU A 336 23.29 -28.85 -7.86
C LEU A 336 22.16 -29.56 -7.10
N ILE A 337 21.77 -30.77 -7.50
CA ILE A 337 20.81 -31.61 -6.74
C ILE A 337 21.35 -31.92 -5.35
N ALA A 338 22.62 -32.32 -5.24
CA ALA A 338 23.25 -32.65 -3.96
C ALA A 338 23.31 -31.43 -3.04
N VAL A 339 23.77 -30.29 -3.56
CA VAL A 339 23.87 -29.03 -2.81
C VAL A 339 22.49 -28.52 -2.35
N LEU A 340 21.50 -28.45 -3.24
CA LEU A 340 20.15 -27.99 -2.89
C LEU A 340 19.43 -28.94 -1.93
N SER A 341 19.64 -30.25 -2.07
CA SER A 341 19.10 -31.25 -1.13
C SER A 341 19.69 -31.07 0.27
N ARG A 342 20.99 -30.78 0.36
CA ARG A 342 21.66 -30.53 1.65
C ARG A 342 21.12 -29.27 2.32
N ILE A 343 20.95 -28.18 1.57
CA ILE A 343 20.32 -26.95 2.07
C ILE A 343 18.89 -27.22 2.54
N GLU A 344 18.07 -27.91 1.74
CA GLU A 344 16.69 -28.22 2.13
C GLU A 344 16.61 -29.04 3.42
N ASN A 345 17.50 -30.03 3.59
CA ASN A 345 17.56 -30.83 4.81
C ASN A 345 17.98 -29.99 6.03
N GLN A 346 18.93 -29.07 5.85
CA GLN A 346 19.35 -28.18 6.93
C GLN A 346 18.27 -27.17 7.32
N LEU A 347 17.51 -26.65 6.36
CA LEU A 347 16.32 -25.86 6.65
C LEU A 347 15.33 -26.67 7.50
N LYS A 348 15.03 -27.92 7.10
CA LYS A 348 14.11 -28.80 7.84
C LYS A 348 14.59 -29.12 9.26
N GLU A 349 15.87 -29.41 9.44
CA GLU A 349 16.47 -29.67 10.76
C GLU A 349 16.31 -28.48 11.71
N GLU A 350 16.29 -27.25 11.18
CA GLU A 350 16.08 -26.02 11.94
C GLU A 350 14.60 -25.59 12.04
N GLY A 351 13.67 -26.40 11.53
CA GLY A 351 12.23 -26.08 11.52
C GLY A 351 11.84 -25.00 10.49
N LEU A 352 12.69 -24.75 9.50
CA LEU A 352 12.51 -23.77 8.44
C LEU A 352 12.18 -24.45 7.10
N GLY A 353 11.67 -23.67 6.15
CA GLY A 353 11.42 -24.13 4.77
C GLY A 353 11.89 -23.13 3.72
N TRP A 354 11.75 -23.48 2.43
CA TRP A 354 12.11 -22.57 1.33
C TRP A 354 11.32 -21.25 1.33
N VAL A 355 10.17 -21.20 2.01
CA VAL A 355 9.43 -19.95 2.23
C VAL A 355 10.23 -18.90 3.03
N ASN A 356 11.13 -19.35 3.91
CA ASN A 356 12.00 -18.51 4.75
C ASN A 356 13.19 -17.90 3.99
N VAL A 357 13.49 -18.40 2.79
CA VAL A 357 14.61 -17.92 1.99
C VAL A 357 14.24 -16.59 1.32
N LEU A 358 15.07 -15.58 1.55
CA LEU A 358 14.90 -14.21 1.04
C LEU A 358 15.66 -13.99 -0.26
N TYR A 359 16.89 -14.51 -0.34
CA TYR A 359 17.80 -14.29 -1.46
C TYR A 359 18.65 -15.54 -1.73
N VAL A 360 19.02 -15.77 -2.99
CA VAL A 360 19.92 -16.87 -3.41
C VAL A 360 21.07 -16.35 -4.29
N HIS A 361 22.31 -16.65 -3.91
CA HIS A 361 23.43 -16.65 -4.84
C HIS A 361 23.61 -18.06 -5.39
N LEU A 362 23.48 -18.20 -6.71
CA LEU A 362 23.72 -19.44 -7.43
C LEU A 362 25.00 -19.32 -8.25
N TYR A 363 26.06 -19.97 -7.82
CA TYR A 363 27.31 -20.01 -8.57
C TYR A 363 27.43 -21.32 -9.33
N ILE A 364 27.73 -21.23 -10.62
CA ILE A 364 27.89 -22.38 -11.51
C ILE A 364 29.25 -22.30 -12.20
N SER A 365 29.78 -23.45 -12.62
CA SER A 365 31.05 -23.50 -13.35
C SER A 365 30.97 -23.06 -14.81
N SER A 366 29.76 -22.97 -15.40
CA SER A 366 29.56 -22.47 -16.76
C SER A 366 28.17 -21.89 -17.02
N MET A 367 28.10 -20.65 -17.54
CA MET A 367 26.88 -19.98 -18.02
C MET A 367 26.24 -20.68 -19.21
N LYS A 368 26.97 -21.53 -19.95
CA LYS A 368 26.38 -22.37 -21.01
C LYS A 368 25.34 -23.34 -20.46
N GLU A 369 25.45 -23.70 -19.18
CA GLU A 369 24.53 -24.60 -18.49
C GLU A 369 23.46 -23.82 -17.67
N PHE A 370 23.28 -22.52 -17.91
CA PHE A 370 22.30 -21.68 -17.20
C PHE A 370 20.86 -22.23 -17.27
N GLY A 371 20.44 -22.73 -18.46
CA GLY A 371 19.14 -23.37 -18.63
C GLY A 371 18.98 -24.64 -17.79
N LEU A 372 20.02 -25.47 -17.72
CA LEU A 372 20.05 -26.67 -16.88
C LEU A 372 19.99 -26.32 -15.39
N ALA A 373 20.72 -25.28 -14.97
CA ALA A 373 20.68 -24.80 -13.59
C ALA A 373 19.26 -24.35 -13.20
N ASN A 374 18.55 -23.65 -14.10
CA ASN A 374 17.17 -23.25 -13.88
C ASN A 374 16.21 -24.44 -13.79
N GLU A 375 16.35 -25.45 -14.67
CA GLU A 375 15.55 -26.68 -14.62
C GLU A 375 15.65 -27.35 -13.24
N VAL A 376 16.87 -27.53 -12.73
CA VAL A 376 17.10 -28.14 -11.41
C VAL A 376 16.57 -27.24 -10.30
N TYR A 377 16.81 -25.93 -10.39
CA TYR A 377 16.39 -24.95 -9.38
C TYR A 377 14.87 -25.00 -9.12
N VAL A 378 14.04 -25.05 -10.18
CA VAL A 378 12.57 -25.09 -10.05
C VAL A 378 12.08 -26.36 -9.36
N SER A 379 12.80 -27.48 -9.47
CA SER A 379 12.43 -28.72 -8.80
C SER A 379 12.50 -28.63 -7.26
N PHE A 380 13.36 -27.76 -6.72
CA PHE A 380 13.49 -27.51 -5.29
C PHE A 380 12.68 -26.32 -4.83
N ILE A 381 12.77 -25.19 -5.54
CA ILE A 381 12.19 -23.90 -5.17
C ILE A 381 10.95 -23.68 -6.04
N THR A 382 9.86 -24.32 -5.62
CA THR A 382 8.57 -24.24 -6.30
C THR A 382 7.70 -23.16 -5.68
N GLU A 383 6.72 -22.66 -6.44
CA GLU A 383 5.72 -21.74 -5.91
C GLU A 383 4.97 -22.31 -4.69
N LYS A 384 4.74 -23.63 -4.67
CA LYS A 384 4.12 -24.36 -3.54
C LYS A 384 4.97 -24.30 -2.27
N LYS A 385 6.28 -24.53 -2.39
CA LYS A 385 7.21 -24.49 -1.25
C LYS A 385 7.51 -23.06 -0.79
N CYS A 386 7.36 -22.09 -1.68
CA CYS A 386 7.64 -20.67 -1.43
C CYS A 386 6.37 -19.83 -1.55
N TYR A 387 5.28 -20.17 -0.85
CA TYR A 387 3.94 -19.58 -1.04
C TYR A 387 3.86 -18.04 -0.85
N LEU A 388 4.80 -17.41 -0.14
CA LEU A 388 4.93 -15.95 0.01
C LEU A 388 5.73 -15.23 -1.10
N GLY A 389 6.26 -15.96 -2.08
CA GLY A 389 7.21 -15.40 -3.05
C GLY A 389 8.45 -16.27 -3.20
N VAL A 390 8.86 -16.55 -4.45
CA VAL A 390 10.19 -17.14 -4.70
C VAL A 390 11.27 -16.11 -4.36
N PRO A 391 12.43 -16.51 -3.81
CA PRO A 391 13.48 -15.59 -3.43
C PRO A 391 14.07 -14.86 -4.64
N SER A 392 14.66 -13.69 -4.40
CA SER A 392 15.44 -12.99 -5.42
C SER A 392 16.79 -13.67 -5.60
N ARG A 393 17.40 -13.56 -6.79
CA ARG A 393 18.57 -14.37 -7.15
C ARG A 393 19.58 -13.65 -8.04
N SER A 394 20.87 -13.93 -7.84
CA SER A 394 21.90 -13.72 -8.87
C SER A 394 22.52 -15.07 -9.23
N THR A 395 22.76 -15.29 -10.53
CA THR A 395 23.42 -16.49 -11.03
C THR A 395 24.69 -16.09 -11.75
N ILE A 396 25.86 -16.51 -11.26
CA ILE A 396 27.16 -16.02 -11.74
C ILE A 396 28.08 -17.20 -12.06
N GLU A 397 28.85 -17.11 -13.15
CA GLU A 397 29.86 -18.13 -13.46
C GLU A 397 31.15 -17.79 -12.73
N LEU A 398 31.59 -18.72 -11.89
CA LEU A 398 32.80 -18.59 -11.10
C LEU A 398 33.78 -19.74 -11.41
N PRO A 399 35.10 -19.53 -11.19
CA PRO A 399 36.14 -20.54 -11.41
C PRO A 399 36.14 -21.65 -10.33
N LEU A 400 34.98 -22.24 -10.03
CA LEU A 400 34.78 -23.20 -8.94
C LEU A 400 35.70 -24.43 -9.06
N VAL A 401 35.77 -25.02 -10.25
CA VAL A 401 36.61 -26.21 -10.51
C VAL A 401 38.10 -25.90 -10.36
N GLN A 402 38.54 -24.70 -10.75
CA GLN A 402 39.93 -24.27 -10.60
C GLN A 402 40.31 -24.09 -9.12
N ALA A 403 39.34 -23.69 -8.30
CA ALA A 403 39.48 -23.55 -6.85
C ALA A 403 39.42 -24.88 -6.07
N GLY A 404 39.20 -26.00 -6.76
CA GLY A 404 39.06 -27.33 -6.14
C GLY A 404 37.65 -27.65 -5.62
N LEU A 405 36.63 -26.91 -6.07
CA LEU A 405 35.22 -27.10 -5.70
C LEU A 405 34.44 -27.85 -6.79
N GLY A 406 33.27 -28.37 -6.43
CA GLY A 406 32.28 -28.90 -7.39
C GLY A 406 31.76 -27.84 -8.38
N LYS A 407 30.94 -28.28 -9.34
CA LYS A 407 30.40 -27.41 -10.40
C LYS A 407 29.28 -26.47 -9.95
N ALA A 408 28.75 -26.68 -8.74
CA ALA A 408 27.69 -25.88 -8.13
C ALA A 408 28.10 -25.42 -6.72
N TYR A 409 27.81 -24.16 -6.42
CA TYR A 409 27.88 -23.57 -5.10
C TYR A 409 26.64 -22.71 -4.90
N VAL A 410 25.92 -22.91 -3.79
CA VAL A 410 24.70 -22.14 -3.50
C VAL A 410 24.81 -21.49 -2.13
N GLU A 411 24.52 -20.19 -2.06
CA GLU A 411 24.31 -19.46 -0.81
C GLU A 411 22.86 -18.96 -0.75
N VAL A 412 22.21 -19.16 0.39
CA VAL A 412 20.86 -18.71 0.68
C VAL A 412 20.85 -17.79 1.90
N LEU A 413 20.15 -16.67 1.80
CA LEU A 413 19.85 -15.80 2.94
C LEU A 413 18.49 -16.21 3.52
N VAL A 414 18.45 -16.56 4.79
CA VAL A 414 17.30 -17.19 5.45
C VAL A 414 16.89 -16.37 6.68
N SER A 415 15.59 -16.08 6.80
CA SER A 415 15.03 -15.51 8.03
C SER A 415 14.31 -16.59 8.86
N ASN A 416 14.41 -16.47 10.19
CA ASN A 416 13.60 -17.29 11.09
C ASN A 416 12.11 -16.91 11.05
N GLU A 417 11.77 -15.72 10.55
CA GLU A 417 10.38 -15.25 10.41
C GLU A 417 9.82 -15.50 9.01
N VAL A 418 8.50 -15.71 8.94
CA VAL A 418 7.78 -15.97 7.68
C VAL A 418 7.06 -14.70 7.22
N VAL A 419 7.81 -13.61 7.09
CA VAL A 419 7.30 -12.29 6.66
C VAL A 419 8.23 -11.72 5.61
N LYS A 420 7.77 -11.62 4.36
CA LYS A 420 8.52 -10.98 3.26
C LYS A 420 7.58 -10.45 2.20
N ARG A 421 7.99 -9.40 1.49
CA ARG A 421 7.29 -8.83 0.33
C ARG A 421 8.14 -9.09 -0.92
N VAL A 422 7.55 -9.67 -1.97
CA VAL A 422 8.29 -10.09 -3.17
C VAL A 422 7.71 -9.43 -4.41
N LEU A 423 8.59 -8.93 -5.28
CA LEU A 423 8.24 -8.42 -6.60
C LEU A 423 8.72 -9.39 -7.67
N HIS A 424 7.79 -9.93 -8.47
CA HIS A 424 8.08 -10.87 -9.55
C HIS A 424 7.44 -10.38 -10.86
N VAL A 425 8.29 -9.97 -11.80
CA VAL A 425 7.94 -9.53 -13.15
C VAL A 425 8.25 -10.68 -14.11
N GLN A 426 7.21 -11.31 -14.64
CA GLN A 426 7.31 -12.46 -15.56
C GLN A 426 6.93 -12.07 -17.00
N SER A 427 6.00 -11.13 -17.17
CA SER A 427 5.61 -10.58 -18.48
C SER A 427 6.69 -9.68 -19.07
N ILE A 428 6.82 -9.69 -20.39
CA ILE A 428 7.55 -8.65 -21.11
C ILE A 428 6.74 -7.34 -21.00
N SER A 429 7.39 -6.26 -20.59
CA SER A 429 6.74 -4.97 -20.29
C SER A 429 7.63 -3.79 -20.67
N CYS A 430 7.08 -2.57 -20.68
CA CYS A 430 7.85 -1.37 -21.00
C CYS A 430 8.53 -0.71 -19.79
N TRP A 431 8.24 -1.14 -18.55
CA TRP A 431 8.70 -0.45 -17.34
C TRP A 431 9.92 -1.13 -16.68
N ALA A 432 9.99 -2.46 -16.68
CA ALA A 432 11.11 -3.23 -16.13
C ALA A 432 11.30 -4.56 -16.86
N PRO A 433 12.54 -5.08 -16.94
CA PRO A 433 12.81 -6.34 -17.60
C PRO A 433 12.20 -7.51 -16.83
N SER A 434 11.67 -8.48 -17.57
CA SER A 434 11.22 -9.76 -17.01
C SER A 434 12.39 -10.57 -16.46
N CYS A 435 12.12 -11.44 -15.49
CA CYS A 435 13.13 -12.35 -14.97
C CYS A 435 13.56 -13.34 -16.05
N ILE A 436 14.87 -13.44 -16.29
CA ILE A 436 15.44 -14.40 -17.24
C ILE A 436 15.52 -15.84 -16.68
N GLY A 437 14.97 -16.07 -15.48
CA GLY A 437 14.91 -17.37 -14.83
C GLY A 437 13.88 -17.39 -13.69
N PRO A 438 13.75 -18.53 -12.99
CA PRO A 438 12.66 -18.81 -12.05
C PRO A 438 12.93 -18.20 -10.66
N TYR A 439 13.02 -16.88 -10.57
CA TYR A 439 13.29 -16.13 -9.33
C TYR A 439 12.58 -14.78 -9.37
N SER A 440 12.56 -14.05 -8.26
CA SER A 440 11.94 -12.71 -8.20
C SER A 440 12.95 -11.58 -8.37
N GLN A 441 12.50 -10.40 -8.82
CA GLN A 441 13.36 -9.22 -9.01
C GLN A 441 13.86 -8.67 -7.69
N ALA A 442 13.04 -8.70 -6.63
CA ALA A 442 13.44 -8.22 -5.32
C ALA A 442 12.59 -8.83 -4.19
N THR A 443 13.22 -8.95 -3.02
CA THR A 443 12.58 -9.39 -1.77
C THR A 443 12.84 -8.37 -0.67
N LEU A 444 11.78 -7.78 -0.13
CA LEU A 444 11.81 -6.88 1.03
C LEU A 444 11.60 -7.71 2.30
N TYR A 445 12.53 -7.58 3.25
CA TYR A 445 12.44 -8.15 4.59
C TYR A 445 12.80 -7.07 5.61
N GLU A 446 11.92 -6.84 6.58
CA GLU A 446 12.02 -5.71 7.53
C GLU A 446 12.24 -4.38 6.77
N GLU A 447 13.41 -3.77 6.95
CA GLU A 447 13.80 -2.49 6.33
C GLU A 447 14.85 -2.69 5.22
N ILE A 448 15.12 -3.91 4.78
CA ILE A 448 16.17 -4.21 3.78
C ILE A 448 15.55 -4.84 2.53
N LEU A 449 15.80 -4.21 1.39
CA LEU A 449 15.40 -4.71 0.07
C LEU A 449 16.58 -5.43 -0.60
N TYR A 450 16.42 -6.74 -0.80
CA TYR A 450 17.39 -7.61 -1.49
C TYR A 450 17.01 -7.76 -2.97
N MET A 451 17.67 -7.02 -3.85
CA MET A 451 17.45 -7.13 -5.30
C MET A 451 18.22 -8.30 -5.91
N ALA A 452 17.61 -8.92 -6.92
CA ALA A 452 18.25 -9.82 -7.86
C ALA A 452 19.27 -9.07 -8.73
N GLY A 453 20.12 -9.83 -9.42
CA GLY A 453 21.03 -9.30 -10.42
C GLY A 453 20.30 -8.56 -11.53
N GLN A 454 20.61 -7.26 -11.69
CA GLN A 454 20.05 -6.42 -12.74
C GLN A 454 21.04 -6.31 -13.90
N LEU A 455 20.57 -6.68 -15.09
CA LEU A 455 21.29 -6.57 -16.35
C LEU A 455 20.83 -5.32 -17.12
N GLY A 456 21.66 -4.84 -18.03
CA GLY A 456 21.31 -3.81 -19.02
C GLY A 456 20.41 -4.34 -20.12
N LEU A 457 19.26 -4.92 -19.76
CA LEU A 457 18.24 -5.40 -20.69
C LEU A 457 17.27 -4.27 -21.01
N ASP A 458 16.98 -4.09 -22.29
CA ASP A 458 15.89 -3.24 -22.75
C ASP A 458 14.55 -3.94 -22.44
N PRO A 459 13.69 -3.39 -21.55
CA PRO A 459 12.50 -4.09 -21.06
C PRO A 459 11.54 -4.60 -22.16
N PRO A 460 11.21 -3.82 -23.21
CA PRO A 460 10.28 -4.26 -24.25
C PRO A 460 10.82 -5.39 -25.14
N THR A 461 12.15 -5.45 -25.35
CA THR A 461 12.78 -6.42 -26.27
C THR A 461 13.44 -7.59 -25.54
N MET A 462 13.75 -7.44 -24.25
CA MET A 462 14.56 -8.37 -23.47
C MET A 462 15.96 -8.65 -24.05
N LYS A 463 16.46 -7.73 -24.90
CA LYS A 463 17.81 -7.76 -25.50
C LYS A 463 18.77 -6.92 -24.66
N LEU A 464 20.04 -7.34 -24.60
CA LEU A 464 21.10 -6.51 -24.01
C LEU A 464 21.27 -5.24 -24.83
N CYS A 465 21.45 -4.10 -24.17
CA CYS A 465 21.62 -2.84 -24.88
C CYS A 465 22.91 -2.84 -25.74
N LEU A 466 22.79 -2.24 -26.93
CA LEU A 466 23.93 -2.00 -27.80
C LEU A 466 24.69 -0.76 -27.29
N GLY A 467 25.98 -0.90 -27.01
CA GLY A 467 26.78 0.22 -26.50
C GLY A 467 27.94 -0.17 -25.57
N GLY A 468 28.14 -1.47 -25.33
CA GLY A 468 29.24 -1.98 -24.50
C GLY A 468 28.99 -1.86 -22.99
N PRO A 469 30.01 -2.14 -22.17
CA PRO A 469 29.85 -2.32 -20.72
C PRO A 469 29.31 -1.09 -19.99
N ARG A 470 29.65 0.11 -20.48
CA ARG A 470 29.13 1.37 -19.93
C ARG A 470 27.62 1.49 -20.12
N ALA A 471 27.13 1.26 -21.34
CA ALA A 471 25.70 1.33 -21.64
C ALA A 471 24.92 0.27 -20.86
N GLU A 472 25.49 -0.95 -20.74
CA GLU A 472 24.92 -2.02 -19.94
C GLU A 472 24.79 -1.63 -18.47
N LEU A 473 25.82 -1.00 -17.89
CA LEU A 473 25.76 -0.49 -16.53
C LEU A 473 24.70 0.61 -16.36
N GLU A 474 24.65 1.60 -17.26
CA GLU A 474 23.68 2.71 -17.18
C GLU A 474 22.24 2.17 -17.22
N LEU A 475 21.96 1.21 -18.12
CA LEU A 475 20.64 0.60 -18.22
C LEU A 475 20.34 -0.35 -17.06
N ALA A 476 21.33 -1.10 -16.54
CA ALA A 476 21.17 -1.92 -15.35
C ALA A 476 20.79 -1.08 -14.11
N LEU A 477 21.37 0.12 -13.98
CA LEU A 477 21.01 1.08 -12.93
C LEU A 477 19.59 1.63 -13.12
N GLN A 478 19.18 1.93 -14.35
CA GLN A 478 17.80 2.35 -14.64
C GLN A 478 16.79 1.25 -14.33
N ASN A 479 17.09 0.01 -14.69
CA ASN A 479 16.29 -1.16 -14.36
C ASN A 479 16.20 -1.36 -12.83
N SER A 480 17.33 -1.18 -12.13
CA SER A 480 17.37 -1.21 -10.65
C SER A 480 16.49 -0.13 -10.02
N GLU A 481 16.49 1.08 -10.58
CA GLU A 481 15.64 2.19 -10.11
C GLU A 481 14.15 1.92 -10.36
N ALA A 482 13.79 1.36 -11.51
CA ALA A 482 12.41 0.94 -11.79
C ALA A 482 11.90 -0.09 -10.77
N VAL A 483 12.75 -1.08 -10.43
CA VAL A 483 12.46 -2.08 -9.39
C VAL A 483 12.38 -1.43 -8.01
N ALA A 484 13.24 -0.46 -7.68
CA ALA A 484 13.21 0.28 -6.40
C ALA A 484 11.91 1.08 -6.24
N ASN A 485 11.47 1.77 -7.29
CA ASN A 485 10.27 2.60 -7.28
C ASN A 485 9.01 1.79 -6.97
N ALA A 486 8.96 0.51 -7.35
CA ALA A 486 7.86 -0.40 -6.98
C ALA A 486 7.77 -0.66 -5.46
N PHE A 487 8.80 -0.35 -4.69
CA PHE A 487 8.83 -0.37 -3.22
C PHE A 487 8.81 1.03 -2.61
N SER A 488 8.50 2.07 -3.39
CA SER A 488 8.48 3.48 -2.95
C SER A 488 9.85 3.95 -2.43
N CYS A 489 10.94 3.45 -3.02
CA CYS A 489 12.30 3.85 -2.70
C CYS A 489 13.11 4.12 -3.98
N SER A 490 14.33 4.65 -3.82
CA SER A 490 15.23 4.96 -4.94
C SER A 490 16.64 4.46 -4.64
N ILE A 491 17.32 3.90 -5.64
CA ILE A 491 18.70 3.43 -5.51
C ILE A 491 19.66 4.58 -5.20
N TYR A 492 19.31 5.82 -5.54
CA TYR A 492 20.17 6.99 -5.33
C TYR A 492 20.15 7.52 -3.89
N ILE A 493 19.13 7.14 -3.12
CA ILE A 493 18.90 7.65 -1.75
C ILE A 493 18.98 6.50 -0.73
N SER A 494 18.46 5.33 -1.10
CA SER A 494 18.28 4.19 -0.20
C SER A 494 19.40 3.16 -0.29
N ALA A 495 20.31 3.23 -1.26
CA ALA A 495 21.36 2.22 -1.38
C ALA A 495 22.34 2.26 -0.20
N ILE A 496 22.60 1.08 0.36
CA ILE A 496 23.61 0.88 1.41
C ILE A 496 24.83 0.13 0.89
N HIS A 497 24.64 -0.73 -0.12
CA HIS A 497 25.69 -1.53 -0.74
C HIS A 497 25.38 -1.78 -2.22
N PHE A 498 26.41 -1.69 -3.07
CA PHE A 498 26.37 -2.14 -4.46
C PHE A 498 27.38 -3.26 -4.66
N LEU A 499 26.90 -4.41 -5.12
CA LEU A 499 27.72 -5.48 -5.65
C LEU A 499 27.64 -5.44 -7.19
N VAL A 500 28.76 -5.20 -7.84
CA VAL A 500 28.86 -5.07 -9.31
C VAL A 500 29.66 -6.24 -9.84
N TYR A 501 28.99 -7.16 -10.53
CA TYR A 501 29.67 -8.23 -11.24
C TYR A 501 30.11 -7.74 -12.61
N CYS A 502 31.38 -7.98 -12.91
CA CYS A 502 32.06 -7.54 -14.11
C CYS A 502 32.58 -8.77 -14.84
N SER A 503 32.43 -8.85 -16.16
CA SER A 503 33.07 -9.91 -16.94
C SER A 503 34.59 -9.82 -16.81
N ALA A 504 35.27 -10.94 -16.54
CA ALA A 504 36.73 -11.01 -16.49
C ALA A 504 37.39 -10.65 -17.83
N GLN A 505 36.61 -10.64 -18.92
CA GLN A 505 37.06 -10.27 -20.26
C GLN A 505 37.08 -8.75 -20.50
N LEU A 506 36.76 -7.93 -19.51
CA LEU A 506 36.82 -6.47 -19.60
C LEU A 506 38.26 -5.96 -19.70
N THR A 507 38.49 -5.05 -20.65
CA THR A 507 39.74 -4.31 -20.79
C THR A 507 39.90 -3.29 -19.66
N SER A 508 41.13 -2.84 -19.40
CA SER A 508 41.39 -1.83 -18.35
C SER A 508 40.64 -0.50 -18.59
N SER A 509 40.45 -0.11 -19.86
CA SER A 509 39.69 1.09 -20.22
C SER A 509 38.21 0.93 -19.87
N GLU A 510 37.61 -0.22 -20.20
CA GLU A 510 36.20 -0.49 -19.87
C GLU A 510 35.97 -0.58 -18.36
N LYS A 511 36.92 -1.14 -17.60
CA LYS A 511 36.87 -1.16 -16.12
C LYS A 511 36.84 0.26 -15.55
N GLU A 512 37.67 1.16 -16.09
CA GLU A 512 37.69 2.56 -15.67
C GLU A 512 36.38 3.28 -16.03
N GLU A 513 35.84 3.03 -17.22
CA GLU A 513 34.55 3.59 -17.66
C GLU A 513 33.40 3.15 -16.75
N ILE A 514 33.31 1.87 -16.37
CA ILE A 514 32.30 1.34 -15.43
C ILE A 514 32.41 2.08 -14.10
N GLU A 515 33.62 2.18 -13.53
CA GLU A 515 33.83 2.82 -12.22
C GLU A 515 33.47 4.31 -12.26
N GLN A 516 33.88 5.03 -13.31
CA GLN A 516 33.54 6.45 -13.50
C GLN A 516 32.05 6.65 -13.73
N THR A 517 31.39 5.76 -14.45
CA THR A 517 29.94 5.82 -14.74
C THR A 517 29.11 5.59 -13.48
N LEU A 518 29.46 4.60 -12.66
CA LEU A 518 28.78 4.37 -11.38
C LEU A 518 28.98 5.58 -10.45
N LYS A 519 30.22 6.06 -10.32
CA LYS A 519 30.55 7.25 -9.51
C LYS A 519 29.79 8.48 -9.98
N SER A 520 29.78 8.80 -11.27
CA SER A 520 29.11 9.99 -11.81
C SER A 520 27.59 9.89 -11.71
N SER A 521 27.00 8.76 -12.10
CA SER A 521 25.56 8.53 -12.02
C SER A 521 25.02 8.69 -10.60
N TYR A 522 25.82 8.30 -9.60
CA TYR A 522 25.48 8.41 -8.18
C TYR A 522 25.82 9.80 -7.61
N ILE A 523 27.03 10.31 -7.80
CA ILE A 523 27.52 11.58 -7.24
C ILE A 523 26.73 12.80 -7.77
N THR A 524 26.30 12.80 -9.03
CA THR A 524 25.60 13.95 -9.62
C THR A 524 24.16 14.10 -9.11
N ARG A 525 23.53 13.02 -8.64
CA ARG A 525 22.13 13.01 -8.17
C ARG A 525 21.99 13.08 -6.64
N LEU A 526 23.09 12.99 -5.90
CA LEU A 526 23.08 13.13 -4.44
C LEU A 526 22.99 14.59 -4.02
N ASP A 527 21.90 14.92 -3.34
CA ASP A 527 21.73 16.20 -2.68
C ASP A 527 22.64 16.28 -1.45
N ARG A 528 23.83 16.88 -1.62
CA ARG A 528 24.85 17.08 -0.57
C ARG A 528 24.34 17.87 0.64
N SER A 529 23.13 18.44 0.58
CA SER A 529 22.52 19.18 1.69
C SER A 529 22.04 18.29 2.85
N LYS A 530 21.91 16.96 2.64
CA LYS A 530 21.61 15.96 3.69
C LYS A 530 22.86 15.11 3.94
N GLY A 531 23.57 15.30 5.07
CA GLY A 531 24.89 14.73 5.36
C GLY A 531 25.00 13.20 5.51
N GLY A 532 24.59 12.41 4.50
CA GLY A 532 24.70 10.94 4.48
C GLY A 532 26.05 10.41 3.98
N SER A 533 26.43 9.20 4.42
CA SER A 533 27.61 8.46 3.95
C SER A 533 27.35 7.81 2.58
N TYR A 534 28.37 7.66 1.74
CA TYR A 534 28.27 6.94 0.46
C TYR A 534 28.06 5.44 0.69
N PRO A 535 27.28 4.72 -0.14
CA PRO A 535 27.13 3.28 -0.05
C PRO A 535 28.48 2.61 -0.31
N THR A 536 28.65 1.41 0.26
CA THR A 536 29.81 0.57 -0.06
C THR A 536 29.67 0.01 -1.47
N VAL A 537 30.79 -0.16 -2.18
CA VAL A 537 30.80 -0.72 -3.54
C VAL A 537 31.84 -1.84 -3.60
N LEU A 538 31.43 -3.01 -4.09
CA LEU A 538 32.31 -4.13 -4.36
C LEU A 538 32.19 -4.52 -5.83
N TYR A 539 33.31 -4.57 -6.53
CA TYR A 539 33.42 -5.12 -7.88
C TYR A 539 33.90 -6.56 -7.78
N VAL A 540 33.25 -7.47 -8.51
CA VAL A 540 33.64 -8.88 -8.58
C VAL A 540 33.80 -9.27 -10.05
N PHE A 541 34.96 -9.77 -10.42
CA PHE A 541 35.27 -10.26 -11.76
C PHE A 541 34.91 -11.74 -11.87
N ALA A 542 33.85 -12.01 -12.63
CA ALA A 542 33.31 -13.33 -12.91
C ALA A 542 33.75 -13.82 -14.29
N SER A 543 33.81 -15.15 -14.47
CA SER A 543 34.22 -15.74 -15.75
C SER A 543 33.25 -15.37 -16.88
N ASP A 544 31.95 -15.44 -16.60
CA ASP A 544 30.88 -15.01 -17.49
C ASP A 544 29.63 -14.60 -16.68
N LEU A 545 28.74 -13.84 -17.32
CA LEU A 545 27.47 -13.36 -16.75
C LEU A 545 26.29 -13.85 -17.57
N PRO A 546 25.06 -13.86 -17.02
CA PRO A 546 23.89 -14.31 -17.76
C PRO A 546 23.70 -13.54 -19.09
N LYS A 547 23.26 -14.25 -20.13
CA LYS A 547 23.16 -13.77 -21.53
C LYS A 547 24.48 -13.25 -22.14
N GLY A 548 25.64 -13.52 -21.52
CA GLY A 548 26.94 -13.01 -21.98
C GLY A 548 27.10 -11.51 -21.72
N ALA A 549 26.38 -10.96 -20.75
CA ALA A 549 26.50 -9.57 -20.34
C ALA A 549 27.93 -9.26 -19.86
N ARG A 550 28.31 -7.99 -19.95
CA ARG A 550 29.59 -7.48 -19.48
C ARG A 550 29.51 -6.97 -18.05
N VAL A 551 28.33 -6.53 -17.61
CA VAL A 551 28.08 -6.00 -16.25
C VAL A 551 26.71 -6.44 -15.71
N GLU A 552 26.66 -6.86 -14.45
CA GLU A 552 25.44 -7.08 -13.66
C GLU A 552 25.53 -6.29 -12.35
N VAL A 553 24.47 -5.58 -11.97
CA VAL A 553 24.42 -4.79 -10.74
C VAL A 553 23.44 -5.40 -9.75
N LYS A 554 23.87 -5.54 -8.49
CA LYS A 554 23.04 -6.00 -7.38
C LYS A 554 23.10 -4.98 -6.24
N PRO A 555 22.13 -4.06 -6.14
CA PRO A 555 22.02 -3.15 -5.01
C PRO A 555 21.33 -3.81 -3.81
N ILE A 556 21.72 -3.39 -2.60
CA ILE A 556 20.98 -3.63 -1.36
C ILE A 556 20.53 -2.26 -0.85
N LEU A 557 19.22 -2.11 -0.62
CA LEU A 557 18.62 -0.84 -0.20
C LEU A 557 18.08 -0.90 1.22
N TYR A 558 18.21 0.19 1.96
CA TYR A 558 17.50 0.45 3.21
C TYR A 558 16.21 1.22 2.94
N VAL A 559 15.09 0.62 3.32
CA VAL A 559 13.74 1.14 3.17
C VAL A 559 13.21 1.41 4.59
N PRO A 560 13.33 2.64 5.12
CA PRO A 560 12.97 2.95 6.50
C PRO A 560 11.48 2.68 6.75
N SER A 561 11.18 2.07 7.89
CA SER A 561 9.82 1.96 8.38
C SER A 561 9.30 3.33 8.83
N THR A 562 8.00 3.53 8.73
CA THR A 562 7.30 4.81 8.93
C THR A 562 7.40 5.39 10.35
N ASP A 563 7.95 4.63 11.29
CA ASP A 563 8.11 4.98 12.71
C ASP A 563 9.44 5.71 13.02
N ASP A 564 10.43 5.69 12.12
CA ASP A 564 11.83 5.91 12.53
C ASP A 564 12.43 7.29 12.27
N TRP A 565 11.71 8.18 11.61
CA TRP A 565 12.15 9.58 11.46
C TRP A 565 12.09 10.38 12.77
N VAL A 566 11.51 9.80 13.84
CA VAL A 566 11.39 10.44 15.16
C VAL A 566 12.54 10.04 16.11
N ALA A 567 13.32 9.01 15.78
CA ALA A 567 14.31 8.43 16.72
C ALA A 567 15.79 8.81 16.42
N ALA A 568 16.07 9.64 15.42
CA ALA A 568 17.45 10.02 15.06
C ALA A 568 18.08 11.07 16.01
N GLU A 569 17.31 11.63 16.94
CA GLU A 569 17.80 12.51 17.99
C GLU A 569 17.25 12.02 19.33
N GLU A 570 17.85 10.99 19.93
CA GLU A 570 18.06 10.91 21.39
C GLU A 570 18.75 9.61 21.83
N THR A 571 19.65 9.77 22.80
CA THR A 571 20.29 8.76 23.67
C THR A 571 21.54 8.00 23.22
N GLU A 572 22.67 8.73 23.20
CA GLU A 572 23.97 8.18 23.60
C GLU A 572 24.02 7.96 25.13
N THR A 573 23.53 6.83 25.63
CA THR A 573 23.90 6.36 26.98
C THR A 573 23.88 4.84 27.06
N GLY A 574 25.06 4.19 27.16
CA GLY A 574 25.18 2.85 27.77
C GLY A 574 26.18 1.86 27.17
N VAL A 575 27.18 1.52 27.99
CA VAL A 575 28.10 0.34 27.99
C VAL A 575 29.19 0.26 26.89
N PRO A 576 30.49 0.35 27.24
CA PRO A 576 31.60 0.06 26.33
C PRO A 576 31.64 -1.42 25.96
N LEU A 577 31.73 -1.72 24.65
CA LEU A 577 32.08 -3.07 24.17
C LEU A 577 33.53 -3.40 24.59
N PRO A 578 33.84 -4.68 24.89
CA PRO A 578 35.18 -5.08 25.28
C PRO A 578 36.19 -4.75 24.18
N ALA A 579 37.26 -4.05 24.55
CA ALA A 579 38.38 -3.82 23.64
C ALA A 579 39.01 -5.17 23.24
N PRO A 580 39.52 -5.31 22.00
CA PRO A 580 40.24 -6.52 21.60
C PRO A 580 41.38 -6.84 22.59
N SER A 581 41.64 -8.13 22.81
CA SER A 581 42.62 -8.58 23.80
C SER A 581 43.98 -7.87 23.64
N LYS A 582 44.61 -7.52 24.77
CA LYS A 582 45.88 -6.77 24.83
C LYS A 582 46.98 -7.36 23.94
N THR A 583 46.97 -8.68 23.77
CA THR A 583 47.88 -9.47 22.92
C THR A 583 47.77 -9.16 21.43
N TRP A 584 46.57 -8.82 20.93
CA TRP A 584 46.37 -8.51 19.51
C TRP A 584 46.68 -7.05 19.18
N THR A 585 46.37 -6.14 20.11
CA THR A 585 46.59 -4.70 19.98
C THR A 585 48.08 -4.37 19.78
N ASP A 586 48.97 -5.13 20.39
CA ASP A 586 50.43 -4.97 20.23
C ASP A 586 50.95 -5.50 18.87
N CYS A 587 50.30 -6.52 18.30
CA CYS A 587 50.68 -7.12 17.00
C CYS A 587 50.12 -6.38 15.78
N THR A 588 49.00 -5.66 15.90
CA THR A 588 48.35 -4.96 14.77
C THR A 588 48.25 -3.44 14.88
N ALA A 589 48.69 -2.84 15.99
CA ALA A 589 48.83 -1.38 16.14
C ALA A 589 49.48 -0.65 14.94
N PRO A 590 50.58 -1.15 14.32
CA PRO A 590 51.20 -0.46 13.19
C PRO A 590 50.33 -0.41 11.92
N TYR A 591 49.29 -1.24 11.81
CA TYR A 591 48.46 -1.32 10.60
C TYR A 591 47.16 -0.51 10.68
N SER A 592 46.86 0.09 11.83
CA SER A 592 45.69 0.96 12.02
C SER A 592 45.66 2.14 11.05
N ALA A 593 46.84 2.63 10.61
CA ALA A 593 47.00 3.70 9.63
C ALA A 593 46.59 3.31 8.19
N LEU A 594 46.46 2.00 7.89
CA LEU A 594 46.06 1.51 6.57
C LEU A 594 44.54 1.41 6.39
N ARG A 595 43.75 1.66 7.45
CA ARG A 595 42.29 1.44 7.46
C ARG A 595 41.56 2.21 6.36
N ASP A 596 41.83 3.50 6.20
CA ASP A 596 41.16 4.33 5.18
C ASP A 596 41.57 3.93 3.75
N SER A 597 42.72 3.26 3.61
CA SER A 597 43.22 2.75 2.33
C SER A 597 42.69 1.37 1.96
N CYS A 598 42.14 0.60 2.92
CA CYS A 598 41.70 -0.77 2.69
C CYS A 598 40.21 -1.03 3.00
N CYS A 599 39.53 -0.13 3.71
CA CYS A 599 38.14 -0.32 4.14
C CYS A 599 37.21 0.76 3.57
N GLN A 600 36.04 0.35 3.09
CA GLN A 600 34.89 1.22 2.84
C GLN A 600 33.78 0.83 3.80
N VAL A 601 33.18 1.79 4.51
CA VAL A 601 32.13 1.51 5.51
C VAL A 601 30.95 2.46 5.31
N HIS A 602 29.75 1.89 5.31
CA HIS A 602 28.49 2.61 5.31
C HIS A 602 27.67 2.20 6.54
N THR A 603 27.12 3.18 7.25
CA THR A 603 26.22 2.94 8.39
C THR A 603 24.96 3.77 8.27
N THR A 604 23.84 3.19 8.72
CA THR A 604 22.53 3.84 8.70
C THR A 604 21.92 3.76 10.10
N GLY A 605 21.83 4.90 10.79
CA GLY A 605 21.12 5.04 12.08
C GLY A 605 21.56 4.10 13.22
N GLY A 606 22.79 3.55 13.18
CA GLY A 606 23.24 2.52 14.13
C GLY A 606 22.55 1.14 13.97
N ARG A 607 21.72 0.98 12.94
CA ARG A 607 20.93 -0.24 12.68
C ARG A 607 21.58 -1.16 11.68
N ILE A 608 22.19 -0.59 10.64
CA ILE A 608 22.85 -1.35 9.59
C ILE A 608 24.30 -0.88 9.46
N CYS A 609 25.21 -1.82 9.29
CA CYS A 609 26.59 -1.60 8.91
C CYS A 609 26.93 -2.47 7.70
N SER A 610 27.32 -1.83 6.60
CA SER A 610 27.94 -2.50 5.47
C SER A 610 29.41 -2.11 5.39
N ALA A 611 30.29 -3.07 5.13
CA ALA A 611 31.70 -2.81 4.95
C ALA A 611 32.32 -3.67 3.84
N VAL A 612 33.28 -3.09 3.13
CA VAL A 612 34.14 -3.79 2.17
C VAL A 612 35.59 -3.61 2.63
N VAL A 613 36.30 -4.71 2.86
CA VAL A 613 37.74 -4.71 3.16
C VAL A 613 38.46 -5.28 1.94
N SER A 614 39.53 -4.65 1.48
CA SER A 614 40.28 -5.09 0.30
C SER A 614 41.78 -5.06 0.55
N ILE A 615 42.48 -6.10 0.12
CA ILE A 615 43.93 -6.25 0.21
C ILE A 615 44.52 -6.16 -1.19
N THR A 616 45.14 -5.02 -1.50
CA THR A 616 45.95 -4.84 -2.72
C THR A 616 47.35 -5.44 -2.54
N ASP A 617 48.09 -5.60 -3.64
CA ASP A 617 49.51 -5.96 -3.60
C ASP A 617 50.35 -5.02 -2.70
N ASP A 618 50.06 -3.71 -2.74
CA ASP A 618 50.73 -2.72 -1.89
C ASP A 618 50.45 -2.96 -0.41
N ILE A 619 49.20 -3.25 -0.03
CA ILE A 619 48.83 -3.58 1.34
C ILE A 619 49.50 -4.89 1.76
N ALA A 620 49.43 -5.92 0.91
CA ALA A 620 50.06 -7.21 1.18
C ALA A 620 51.58 -7.07 1.40
N SER A 621 52.26 -6.22 0.62
CA SER A 621 53.70 -5.95 0.77
C SER A 621 54.07 -5.26 2.08
N LYS A 622 53.14 -4.47 2.64
CA LYS A 622 53.33 -3.76 3.91
C LYS A 622 53.07 -4.65 5.14
N ILE A 623 52.20 -5.64 5.01
CA ILE A 623 51.86 -6.56 6.10
C ILE A 623 52.69 -7.84 6.10
N CYS A 624 53.16 -8.31 4.94
CA CYS A 624 54.00 -9.52 4.83
C CYS A 624 55.49 -9.17 4.89
N SER A 625 56.23 -9.75 5.83
CA SER A 625 57.62 -9.39 6.16
C SER A 625 58.71 -10.11 5.33
N ALA A 626 58.36 -10.88 4.30
CA ALA A 626 59.32 -11.63 3.48
C ALA A 626 59.41 -11.11 2.03
N ALA A 627 60.56 -10.51 1.70
CA ALA A 627 60.90 -10.08 0.35
C ALA A 627 61.05 -11.30 -0.60
N GLY A 628 60.15 -11.44 -1.58
CA GLY A 628 60.46 -12.14 -2.84
C GLY A 628 59.39 -13.06 -3.43
N GLN A 629 58.44 -13.57 -2.63
CA GLN A 629 57.32 -14.39 -3.14
C GLN A 629 56.05 -14.08 -2.33
N LEU A 630 55.34 -13.01 -2.70
CA LEU A 630 54.13 -12.59 -1.99
C LEU A 630 52.96 -13.61 -2.11
N HIS A 631 52.91 -14.40 -3.19
CA HIS A 631 51.67 -15.04 -3.64
C HIS A 631 51.48 -16.53 -3.32
N HIS A 632 52.46 -17.22 -2.70
CA HIS A 632 52.42 -18.70 -2.58
C HIS A 632 52.80 -19.26 -1.20
N GLY A 633 53.00 -18.42 -0.18
CA GLY A 633 53.32 -18.88 1.17
C GLY A 633 52.08 -19.03 2.03
N GLU A 634 51.84 -20.22 2.60
CA GLU A 634 50.77 -20.47 3.58
C GLU A 634 50.82 -19.46 4.76
N GLU A 635 52.02 -19.05 5.17
CA GLU A 635 52.23 -18.05 6.22
C GLU A 635 51.74 -16.64 5.81
N ASN A 636 51.98 -16.22 4.56
CA ASN A 636 51.50 -14.93 4.07
C ASN A 636 49.96 -14.90 4.00
N LEU A 637 49.34 -16.02 3.63
CA LEU A 637 47.88 -16.17 3.63
C LEU A 637 47.31 -16.03 5.05
N LYS A 638 47.96 -16.63 6.05
CA LYS A 638 47.58 -16.47 7.47
C LYS A 638 47.71 -15.02 7.94
N ILE A 639 48.77 -14.31 7.56
CA ILE A 639 48.96 -12.89 7.87
C ILE A 639 47.83 -12.03 7.25
N MET A 640 47.51 -12.26 5.97
CA MET A 640 46.43 -11.55 5.28
C MET A 640 45.06 -11.84 5.92
N ALA A 641 44.77 -13.09 6.25
CA ALA A 641 43.55 -13.49 6.93
C ALA A 641 43.40 -12.81 8.31
N ARG A 642 44.47 -12.80 9.12
CA ARG A 642 44.52 -12.07 10.41
C ARG A 642 44.28 -10.57 10.24
N PHE A 643 44.85 -9.97 9.21
CA PHE A 643 44.63 -8.56 8.90
C PHE A 643 43.16 -8.27 8.55
N CYS A 644 42.55 -9.05 7.64
CA CYS A 644 41.12 -8.92 7.31
C CYS A 644 40.23 -9.10 8.56
N ALA A 645 40.46 -10.16 9.33
CA ALA A 645 39.69 -10.45 10.53
C ALA A 645 39.78 -9.31 11.56
N PHE A 646 40.96 -8.72 11.74
CA PHE A 646 41.15 -7.53 12.58
C PHE A 646 40.39 -6.31 12.05
N GLN A 647 40.45 -6.04 10.74
CA GLN A 647 39.75 -4.90 10.15
C GLN A 647 38.22 -5.03 10.27
N ILE A 648 37.69 -6.24 10.13
CA ILE A 648 36.27 -6.55 10.36
C ILE A 648 35.91 -6.33 11.83
N ALA A 649 36.66 -6.92 12.77
CA ALA A 649 36.44 -6.76 14.21
C ALA A 649 36.44 -5.29 14.63
N LYS A 650 37.42 -4.53 14.12
CA LYS A 650 37.53 -3.09 14.37
C LYS A 650 36.37 -2.31 13.76
N THR A 651 35.92 -2.68 12.56
CA THR A 651 34.77 -2.04 11.90
C THR A 651 33.48 -2.24 12.68
N LEU A 652 33.23 -3.46 13.18
CA LEU A 652 32.09 -3.74 14.05
C LEU A 652 32.19 -2.93 15.35
N ALA A 653 33.35 -2.95 16.02
CA ALA A 653 33.57 -2.23 17.27
C ALA A 653 33.41 -0.71 17.14
N ASP A 654 34.04 -0.10 16.13
CA ASP A 654 33.99 1.35 15.87
C ASP A 654 32.56 1.84 15.58
N ASN A 655 31.70 0.96 15.04
CA ASN A 655 30.33 1.28 14.67
C ASN A 655 29.26 0.73 15.63
N ARG A 656 29.66 0.18 16.79
CA ARG A 656 28.76 -0.37 17.82
C ARG A 656 27.93 -1.59 17.36
N PHE A 657 28.51 -2.45 16.52
CA PHE A 657 27.94 -3.75 16.15
C PHE A 657 28.68 -4.89 16.85
N SER A 658 27.96 -5.98 17.12
CA SER A 658 28.52 -7.21 17.66
C SER A 658 28.67 -8.25 16.55
N TRP A 659 29.42 -9.32 16.80
CA TRP A 659 29.50 -10.45 15.86
C TRP A 659 28.15 -11.16 15.68
N ASP A 660 27.28 -11.15 16.70
CA ASP A 660 25.92 -11.71 16.60
C ASP A 660 25.02 -10.92 15.64
N SER A 661 25.39 -9.67 15.37
CA SER A 661 24.69 -8.79 14.44
C SER A 661 25.09 -9.06 12.98
N VAL A 662 26.13 -9.86 12.72
CA VAL A 662 26.60 -10.15 11.36
C VAL A 662 25.61 -11.08 10.66
N THR A 663 24.98 -10.57 9.61
CA THR A 663 24.01 -11.32 8.80
C THR A 663 24.68 -12.06 7.64
N MET A 664 25.75 -11.47 7.10
CA MET A 664 26.50 -11.99 5.97
C MET A 664 27.96 -11.54 6.06
N LEU A 665 28.86 -12.50 5.84
CA LEU A 665 30.30 -12.28 5.69
C LEU A 665 30.83 -13.16 4.56
N ARG A 666 31.23 -12.55 3.44
CA ARG A 666 31.83 -13.24 2.30
C ARG A 666 33.28 -12.83 2.11
N LEU A 667 34.11 -13.81 1.77
CA LEU A 667 35.52 -13.67 1.51
C LEU A 667 35.77 -14.04 0.05
N TYR A 668 36.14 -13.04 -0.74
CA TYR A 668 36.51 -13.20 -2.13
C TYR A 668 38.02 -13.31 -2.23
N TYR A 669 38.50 -14.28 -3.01
CA TYR A 669 39.93 -14.44 -3.29
C TYR A 669 40.15 -14.77 -4.75
N SER A 670 41.25 -14.27 -5.31
CA SER A 670 41.60 -14.58 -6.70
C SER A 670 42.15 -16.00 -6.83
N VAL A 671 41.63 -16.75 -7.81
CA VAL A 671 42.17 -18.07 -8.17
C VAL A 671 43.59 -18.01 -8.75
N ASP A 672 44.06 -16.84 -9.18
CA ASP A 672 45.44 -16.63 -9.66
C ASP A 672 46.49 -16.88 -8.58
N LEU A 673 46.09 -16.90 -7.29
CA LEU A 673 46.96 -17.28 -6.19
C LEU A 673 47.36 -18.77 -6.22
N ALA A 674 46.65 -19.58 -7.01
CA ALA A 674 46.82 -21.03 -7.10
C ALA A 674 46.70 -21.73 -5.73
N VAL A 675 45.84 -21.20 -4.86
CA VAL A 675 45.54 -21.74 -3.53
C VAL A 675 44.13 -22.36 -3.54
N ALA A 676 44.01 -23.58 -3.00
CA ALA A 676 42.71 -24.25 -2.85
C ALA A 676 41.82 -23.51 -1.83
N ALA A 677 40.50 -23.55 -2.04
CA ALA A 677 39.54 -22.89 -1.16
C ALA A 677 39.67 -23.32 0.31
N ASP A 678 40.08 -24.56 0.57
CA ASP A 678 40.30 -25.09 1.92
C ASP A 678 41.44 -24.42 2.67
N ALA A 679 42.55 -24.11 1.98
CA ALA A 679 43.67 -23.45 2.61
C ALA A 679 43.32 -21.99 2.97
N VAL A 680 42.55 -21.32 2.12
CA VAL A 680 41.98 -20.00 2.42
C VAL A 680 41.03 -20.08 3.61
N SER A 681 40.12 -21.05 3.60
CA SER A 681 39.19 -21.27 4.71
C SER A 681 39.93 -21.58 6.02
N GLY A 682 40.93 -22.46 6.01
CA GLY A 682 41.74 -22.78 7.19
C GLY A 682 42.44 -21.56 7.78
N ALA A 683 43.04 -20.71 6.94
CA ALA A 683 43.69 -19.47 7.40
C ALA A 683 42.71 -18.49 8.08
N PHE A 684 41.50 -18.35 7.54
CA PHE A 684 40.47 -17.51 8.16
C PHE A 684 39.85 -18.12 9.42
N SER A 685 39.71 -19.45 9.47
CA SER A 685 39.28 -20.17 10.67
C SER A 685 40.26 -19.97 11.82
N GLU A 686 41.56 -20.10 11.56
CA GLU A 686 42.61 -19.81 12.55
C GLU A 686 42.54 -18.34 13.01
N ALA A 687 42.47 -17.39 12.07
CA ALA A 687 42.42 -15.96 12.39
C ALA A 687 41.19 -15.55 13.22
N LEU A 688 40.01 -16.09 12.89
CA LEU A 688 38.76 -15.81 13.62
C LEU A 688 38.70 -16.55 14.96
N ALA A 689 39.27 -17.76 15.07
CA ALA A 689 39.36 -18.49 16.32
C ALA A 689 40.24 -17.76 17.35
N GLU A 690 41.32 -17.11 16.89
CA GLU A 690 42.14 -16.25 17.75
C GLU A 690 41.34 -15.06 18.31
N LEU A 691 40.41 -14.49 17.53
CA LEU A 691 39.48 -13.43 17.98
C LEU A 691 38.33 -13.96 18.86
N ALA A 692 37.93 -15.22 18.70
CA ALA A 692 36.83 -15.86 19.41
C ALA A 692 37.16 -16.29 20.86
N GLN A 693 38.38 -16.06 21.34
CA GLN A 693 38.74 -16.34 22.74
C GLN A 693 37.85 -15.56 23.73
N ASP A 694 37.36 -14.39 23.32
CA ASP A 694 36.51 -13.49 24.11
C ASP A 694 35.01 -13.49 23.72
N ASN A 695 34.60 -14.21 22.66
CA ASN A 695 33.21 -14.25 22.16
C ASN A 695 32.71 -15.71 21.95
N PRO A 696 31.87 -16.25 22.85
CA PRO A 696 31.42 -17.64 22.76
C PRO A 696 30.50 -17.94 21.57
N SER A 697 29.85 -16.95 20.96
CA SER A 697 28.98 -17.13 19.79
C SER A 697 29.71 -17.46 18.48
N MET A 698 31.02 -17.17 18.40
CA MET A 698 31.87 -17.54 17.27
C MET A 698 32.43 -18.98 17.38
N ARG A 699 32.14 -19.71 18.46
CA ARG A 699 32.60 -21.09 18.66
C ARG A 699 31.55 -22.06 18.12
N THR A 700 31.58 -22.29 16.81
CA THR A 700 30.72 -23.28 16.14
C THR A 700 31.59 -24.28 15.37
N ASP A 701 31.13 -25.53 15.26
CA ASP A 701 31.80 -26.57 14.47
C ASP A 701 31.76 -26.28 12.95
N VAL A 702 31.04 -25.22 12.56
CA VAL A 702 30.76 -24.80 11.18
C VAL A 702 31.35 -23.39 10.96
N PRO A 703 31.99 -23.10 9.80
CA PRO A 703 32.56 -21.78 9.51
C PRO A 703 31.53 -20.64 9.56
N PHE A 704 31.89 -19.52 10.21
CA PHE A 704 31.10 -18.29 10.31
C PHE A 704 31.38 -17.30 9.15
N TYR A 705 31.59 -17.81 7.95
CA TYR A 705 31.83 -17.00 6.74
C TYR A 705 31.75 -17.88 5.50
N ASN A 706 31.62 -17.25 4.34
CA ASN A 706 31.59 -17.92 3.04
C ASN A 706 32.86 -17.57 2.26
N VAL A 707 33.55 -18.56 1.71
CA VAL A 707 34.69 -18.35 0.81
C VAL A 707 34.21 -18.50 -0.63
N VAL A 708 34.46 -17.48 -1.45
CA VAL A 708 34.00 -17.40 -2.83
C VAL A 708 35.19 -17.19 -3.77
N PRO A 709 35.57 -18.19 -4.59
CA PRO A 709 36.65 -18.04 -5.56
C PRO A 709 36.21 -17.19 -6.75
N VAL A 710 37.04 -16.23 -7.13
CA VAL A 710 36.75 -15.28 -8.23
C VAL A 710 37.98 -15.09 -9.10
N ALA A 711 37.81 -14.49 -10.29
CA ALA A 711 38.97 -14.06 -11.08
C ALA A 711 39.66 -12.85 -10.43
N GLY A 712 38.87 -11.99 -9.80
CA GLY A 712 39.34 -10.87 -8.98
C GLY A 712 38.15 -10.23 -8.27
N ALA A 713 38.40 -9.48 -7.21
CA ALA A 713 37.39 -8.67 -6.55
C ALA A 713 38.04 -7.44 -5.94
N GLY A 714 37.27 -6.39 -5.67
CA GLY A 714 37.84 -5.21 -5.05
C GLY A 714 36.93 -4.00 -4.91
N ARG A 715 37.40 -3.00 -4.17
CA ARG A 715 36.67 -1.73 -3.97
C ARG A 715 36.73 -0.77 -5.18
N SER A 716 37.58 -1.09 -6.14
CA SER A 716 37.74 -0.37 -7.41
C SER A 716 37.75 -1.40 -8.54
N ALA A 717 37.13 -1.07 -9.67
CA ALA A 717 37.15 -1.93 -10.84
C ALA A 717 38.57 -2.05 -11.43
N CYS A 718 39.41 -1.05 -11.19
CA CYS A 718 40.78 -1.01 -11.69
C CYS A 718 41.82 -1.62 -10.73
N ALA A 719 41.43 -1.98 -9.50
CA ALA A 719 42.34 -2.52 -8.51
C ALA A 719 42.40 -4.05 -8.60
N ASN A 720 43.62 -4.59 -8.70
CA ASN A 720 43.87 -6.03 -8.61
C ASN A 720 44.04 -6.40 -7.13
N ASP A 721 42.93 -6.54 -6.41
CA ASP A 721 43.01 -6.96 -5.02
C ASP A 721 43.21 -8.48 -4.94
N ILE A 722 44.13 -8.88 -4.06
CA ILE A 722 44.45 -10.28 -3.77
C ILE A 722 43.25 -10.94 -3.08
N MET A 723 42.65 -10.22 -2.12
CA MET A 723 41.48 -10.66 -1.38
C MET A 723 40.56 -9.47 -1.08
N ALA A 724 39.26 -9.73 -1.01
CA ALA A 724 38.26 -8.77 -0.55
C ALA A 724 37.27 -9.44 0.41
N CYS A 725 36.75 -8.71 1.38
CA CYS A 725 35.73 -9.15 2.32
C CYS A 725 34.49 -8.25 2.20
N GLU A 726 33.32 -8.85 2.06
CA GLU A 726 32.01 -8.19 2.09
C GLU A 726 31.33 -8.50 3.42
N LEU A 727 30.96 -7.46 4.16
CA LEU A 727 30.30 -7.57 5.46
C LEU A 727 28.96 -6.84 5.42
N LEU A 728 27.92 -7.50 5.91
CA LEU A 728 26.64 -6.87 6.25
C LEU A 728 26.22 -7.28 7.66
N ALA A 729 26.08 -6.29 8.54
CA ALA A 729 25.59 -6.46 9.91
C ALA A 729 24.32 -5.65 10.14
N SER A 730 23.39 -6.25 10.88
CA SER A 730 22.10 -5.66 11.24
C SER A 730 21.85 -5.83 12.74
N ASN A 731 21.60 -4.71 13.41
CA ASN A 731 21.12 -4.60 14.78
C ASN A 731 19.59 -4.46 14.83
N VAL A 732 18.89 -4.71 13.73
CA VAL A 732 17.42 -4.71 13.69
C VAL A 732 16.95 -5.91 14.53
N SER A 733 16.90 -5.70 15.83
CA SER A 733 16.40 -6.69 16.77
C SER A 733 14.89 -6.63 16.74
N SER A 734 14.28 -7.80 16.51
CA SER A 734 12.93 -8.19 16.91
C SER A 734 12.45 -7.45 18.17
N ALA A 735 11.89 -6.26 17.99
CA ALA A 735 11.24 -5.48 19.04
C ALA A 735 9.94 -6.15 19.52
N LYS A 736 9.59 -7.32 18.97
CA LYS A 736 8.42 -8.11 19.33
C LYS A 736 8.70 -9.30 20.27
N LEU A 737 9.95 -9.63 20.59
CA LEU A 737 10.31 -10.80 21.43
C LEU A 737 11.01 -10.49 22.76
N ARG A 738 11.10 -9.21 23.16
CA ARG A 738 11.57 -8.81 24.51
C ARG A 738 10.48 -8.25 25.44
N THR A 739 9.20 -8.36 25.06
CA THR A 739 8.06 -8.09 25.93
C THR A 739 7.58 -9.33 26.71
N GLU A 740 8.02 -10.54 26.34
CA GLU A 740 7.71 -11.78 27.07
C GLU A 740 8.94 -12.32 27.83
N SER A 741 9.41 -11.56 28.83
CA SER A 741 10.23 -12.06 29.96
C SER A 741 10.57 -10.98 31.00
N ARG A 742 9.89 -9.82 30.98
CA ARG A 742 9.93 -8.80 32.05
C ARG A 742 8.66 -8.75 32.92
N SER A 743 7.84 -9.79 32.87
CA SER A 743 7.08 -10.26 34.03
C SER A 743 8.07 -11.14 34.80
N VAL A 744 8.87 -10.61 35.73
CA VAL A 744 8.66 -10.83 37.18
C VAL A 744 9.41 -9.78 38.03
N THR A 745 10.16 -8.83 37.44
CA THR A 745 10.99 -7.87 38.22
C THR A 745 10.31 -6.54 38.56
N CYS A 746 9.10 -6.27 38.05
CA CYS A 746 8.33 -5.06 38.40
C CYS A 746 7.43 -5.21 39.66
N VAL A 747 7.40 -6.39 40.29
CA VAL A 747 6.67 -6.58 41.55
C VAL A 747 7.49 -6.10 42.75
N TYR A 748 8.83 -6.02 42.67
CA TYR A 748 9.66 -5.59 43.80
C TYR A 748 9.85 -4.07 43.93
N LEU A 749 9.69 -3.29 42.85
CA LEU A 749 9.78 -1.82 42.89
C LEU A 749 8.43 -1.15 43.22
N PHE A 750 7.31 -1.85 43.03
CA PHE A 750 5.98 -1.36 43.41
C PHE A 750 5.78 -1.37 44.94
N PHE A 751 6.35 -2.35 45.66
CA PHE A 751 6.28 -2.39 47.13
C PHE A 751 7.19 -1.37 47.83
N LEU A 752 8.25 -0.87 47.19
CA LEU A 752 9.13 0.15 47.79
C LEU A 752 8.58 1.59 47.63
N CYS A 753 7.79 1.86 46.59
CA CYS A 753 7.15 3.18 46.39
C CYS A 753 5.85 3.35 47.20
N VAL A 754 5.14 2.26 47.51
CA VAL A 754 3.92 2.30 48.33
C VAL A 754 4.23 2.65 49.79
N ASP A 755 5.37 2.22 50.34
CA ASP A 755 5.79 2.58 51.72
C ASP A 755 6.26 4.05 51.87
N ILE A 756 6.80 4.64 50.80
CA ILE A 756 7.23 6.05 50.79
C ILE A 756 6.03 6.99 50.62
N LEU A 757 5.02 6.60 49.83
CA LEU A 757 3.78 7.37 49.64
C LEU A 757 2.81 7.24 50.83
N ALA A 758 2.80 6.10 51.54
CA ALA A 758 2.03 5.93 52.77
C ALA A 758 2.52 6.82 53.93
N ARG A 759 3.81 7.19 53.94
CA ARG A 759 4.38 8.14 54.91
C ARG A 759 4.13 9.61 54.58
N TRP A 760 3.86 9.93 53.31
CA TRP A 760 3.53 11.31 52.88
C TRP A 760 2.04 11.63 53.04
N TRP A 761 1.15 10.62 52.97
CA TRP A 761 -0.29 10.79 53.17
C TRP A 761 -0.70 11.06 54.64
N ASN A 762 0.17 10.74 55.61
CA ASN A 762 -0.12 10.89 57.04
C ASN A 762 0.19 12.29 57.64
N LEU A 763 0.56 13.28 56.82
CA LEU A 763 0.97 14.62 57.29
C LEU A 763 0.04 15.78 56.91
N SER A 764 -1.11 15.53 56.28
CA SER A 764 -2.03 16.61 55.84
C SER A 764 -3.47 16.55 56.40
N GLN A 765 -3.71 15.72 57.44
CA GLN A 765 -4.97 15.68 58.20
C GLN A 765 -4.95 16.58 59.44
N LEU A 766 -4.55 17.85 59.31
CA LEU A 766 -4.70 18.85 60.39
C LEU A 766 -4.95 20.25 59.79
N ALA A 767 -6.22 20.54 59.47
CA ALA A 767 -6.88 21.84 59.74
C ALA A 767 -8.26 21.88 59.06
N GLU A 768 -9.29 21.48 59.81
CA GLU A 768 -10.67 21.91 59.59
C GLU A 768 -10.81 23.43 59.76
N VAL A 769 -11.57 24.13 58.91
CA VAL A 769 -12.64 25.10 59.28
C VAL A 769 -13.56 25.35 58.07
N LYS A 770 -14.87 25.10 58.26
CA LYS A 770 -16.04 25.60 57.50
C LYS A 770 -16.87 26.50 58.47
N PRO A 771 -17.95 27.22 58.07
CA PRO A 771 -18.27 27.97 56.84
C PRO A 771 -19.04 29.32 57.13
N ARG A 772 -19.52 30.00 56.06
CA ARG A 772 -20.53 31.11 55.93
C ARG A 772 -19.91 32.43 55.40
N SER A 773 -20.51 33.25 54.52
CA SER A 773 -21.81 33.31 53.85
C SER A 773 -21.74 34.29 52.65
N SER A 774 -22.71 34.19 51.74
CA SER A 774 -22.99 35.02 50.55
C SER A 774 -22.93 36.55 50.73
N LEU A 775 -22.47 37.29 49.70
CA LEU A 775 -23.17 38.47 49.15
C LEU A 775 -22.47 39.07 47.90
N ARG A 776 -23.31 39.46 46.92
CA ARG A 776 -23.02 40.24 45.71
C ARG A 776 -22.44 41.63 46.05
N LEU A 777 -21.56 42.19 45.21
CA LEU A 777 -21.88 43.31 44.30
C LEU A 777 -20.61 43.89 43.65
N SER A 778 -20.76 44.19 42.37
CA SER A 778 -20.10 45.28 41.63
C SER A 778 -19.85 46.54 42.47
N ARG A 779 -18.60 47.02 42.52
CA ARG A 779 -18.14 48.43 42.62
C ARG A 779 -16.68 48.44 43.09
N LEU A 780 -15.74 48.69 42.18
CA LEU A 780 -14.51 49.46 42.46
C LEU A 780 -13.76 49.77 41.13
N THR A 781 -14.43 50.50 40.25
CA THR A 781 -13.76 51.47 39.37
C THR A 781 -13.99 52.81 40.04
N ASP A 782 -13.00 53.27 40.81
CA ASP A 782 -12.70 54.68 41.10
C ASP A 782 -11.77 54.75 42.31
N LYS A 783 -10.78 55.65 42.23
CA LYS A 783 -9.66 55.90 43.16
C LYS A 783 -8.45 54.98 42.96
N ILE A 784 -7.57 55.39 42.06
CA ILE A 784 -6.27 56.00 42.39
C ILE A 784 -5.80 56.71 41.11
N SER A 785 -6.19 57.98 41.02
CA SER A 785 -5.48 59.03 40.31
C SER A 785 -5.02 60.01 41.39
N ASN A 786 -3.81 60.57 41.22
CA ASN A 786 -3.11 61.54 42.07
C ASN A 786 -2.27 60.95 43.20
N GLU A 787 -0.96 60.86 42.97
CA GLU A 787 -0.01 61.78 43.60
C GLU A 787 1.36 61.72 42.89
N SER A 788 1.89 62.90 42.60
CA SER A 788 3.16 63.15 41.92
C SER A 788 4.13 63.82 42.90
N ALA A 789 5.35 63.30 43.06
CA ALA A 789 6.56 64.12 43.27
C ALA A 789 7.85 63.28 43.34
N GLY A 790 8.72 63.46 42.33
CA GLY A 790 10.15 63.69 42.49
C GLY A 790 11.10 62.56 42.89
N SER A 791 11.76 61.91 41.92
CA SER A 791 13.17 62.22 41.59
C SER A 791 13.64 61.44 40.34
N ARG A 792 14.51 62.07 39.54
CA ARG A 792 15.02 61.62 38.24
C ARG A 792 16.08 60.52 38.38
N ALA A 793 16.01 59.46 37.57
CA ALA A 793 16.89 59.24 36.39
C ALA A 793 17.02 57.75 35.98
N HIS A 794 17.05 57.55 34.65
CA HIS A 794 17.49 56.39 33.85
C HIS A 794 16.43 55.34 33.48
N SER A 795 16.22 55.24 32.16
CA SER A 795 15.23 54.44 31.46
C SER A 795 15.66 52.98 31.31
N VAL A 796 14.82 52.05 31.78
CA VAL A 796 14.68 50.71 31.22
C VAL A 796 13.19 50.43 31.04
N ASN A 797 12.79 50.08 29.82
CA ASN A 797 11.40 49.86 29.40
C ASN A 797 10.75 48.67 30.12
N LEU A 798 9.62 48.91 30.80
CA LEU A 798 8.67 47.89 31.24
C LEU A 798 7.55 47.72 30.18
N PRO A 799 7.09 46.50 29.86
CA PRO A 799 6.08 46.28 28.84
C PRO A 799 4.69 46.73 29.33
N GLY A 800 3.93 47.36 28.43
CA GLY A 800 2.61 47.94 28.68
C GLY A 800 1.49 46.92 29.00
N ARG A 801 0.25 47.42 29.11
CA ARG A 801 -0.97 46.70 29.53
C ARG A 801 -1.20 45.31 28.89
N GLU A 802 -0.67 45.04 27.69
CA GLU A 802 -0.67 43.70 27.08
C GLU A 802 0.27 42.70 27.79
N GLY A 803 1.40 43.16 28.31
CA GLY A 803 2.35 42.36 29.08
C GLY A 803 1.78 41.88 30.40
N ALA A 804 1.01 42.72 31.10
CA ALA A 804 0.33 42.34 32.35
C ALA A 804 -0.80 41.32 32.12
N VAL A 805 -1.52 41.42 30.98
CA VAL A 805 -2.54 40.41 30.59
C VAL A 805 -1.89 39.10 30.17
N LYS A 806 -0.78 39.14 29.40
CA LYS A 806 0.03 37.95 29.07
C LYS A 806 0.66 37.31 30.30
N MET A 807 1.08 38.10 31.29
CA MET A 807 1.66 37.61 32.54
C MET A 807 0.59 37.02 33.45
N ARG A 808 -0.63 37.57 33.48
CA ARG A 808 -1.79 36.96 34.18
C ARG A 808 -2.25 35.66 33.51
N ILE A 809 -2.21 35.59 32.18
CA ILE A 809 -2.48 34.35 31.42
C ILE A 809 -1.38 33.31 31.66
N ARG A 810 -0.10 33.71 31.73
CA ARG A 810 1.02 32.83 32.09
C ARG A 810 0.97 32.35 33.55
N LEU A 811 0.64 33.22 34.50
CA LEU A 811 0.49 32.86 35.92
C LEU A 811 -0.73 31.97 36.18
N LEU A 812 -1.83 32.13 35.43
CA LEU A 812 -2.97 31.21 35.47
C LEU A 812 -2.68 29.87 34.76
N ALA A 813 -1.82 29.87 33.73
CA ALA A 813 -1.38 28.64 33.06
C ALA A 813 -0.41 27.81 33.92
N CYS A 814 0.50 28.44 34.66
CA CYS A 814 1.42 27.72 35.56
C CYS A 814 0.72 27.02 36.72
N CYS A 815 -0.48 27.48 37.14
CA CYS A 815 -1.28 26.81 38.18
C CYS A 815 -2.19 25.70 37.63
N TYR A 816 -2.19 25.46 36.30
CA TYR A 816 -3.03 24.49 35.58
C TYR A 816 -2.20 23.66 34.60
N ASN A 817 -0.96 23.32 34.95
CA ASN A 817 -0.17 22.38 34.16
C ASN A 817 -0.76 20.98 34.33
N ASP A 818 -1.69 20.65 33.44
CA ASP A 818 -2.17 19.29 33.20
C ASP A 818 -1.31 18.69 32.08
N PRO A 819 -0.32 17.82 32.37
CA PRO A 819 0.58 17.26 31.36
C PRO A 819 -0.16 16.47 30.27
N GLU A 820 -1.37 15.96 30.56
CA GLU A 820 -2.23 15.25 29.60
C GLU A 820 -2.87 16.16 28.52
N MET A 821 -2.71 17.48 28.61
CA MET A 821 -3.41 18.44 27.76
C MET A 821 -2.68 18.80 26.45
N TRP A 822 -1.41 18.41 26.33
CA TRP A 822 -0.53 18.73 25.19
C TRP A 822 -0.35 17.55 24.24
N ILE A 823 -1.46 16.92 23.85
CA ILE A 823 -1.46 15.86 22.83
C ILE A 823 -1.76 16.50 21.48
N ASP A 824 -0.87 16.30 20.51
CA ASP A 824 -1.13 16.67 19.11
C ASP A 824 -2.15 15.67 18.51
N PRO A 825 -3.33 16.12 18.05
CA PRO A 825 -4.32 15.23 17.46
C PRO A 825 -3.80 14.41 16.27
N ASP A 826 -2.85 14.94 15.51
CA ASP A 826 -2.24 14.22 14.38
C ASP A 826 -1.32 13.06 14.84
N THR A 827 -0.89 13.06 16.11
CA THR A 827 -0.20 11.92 16.75
C THR A 827 -1.19 10.85 17.20
N VAL A 828 -2.42 11.23 17.57
CA VAL A 828 -3.47 10.28 18.00
C VAL A 828 -4.08 9.56 16.80
N TYR A 829 -4.22 10.26 15.68
CA TYR A 829 -4.77 9.73 14.44
C TYR A 829 -3.72 9.80 13.33
N PRO A 830 -2.70 8.92 13.37
CA PRO A 830 -1.56 9.02 12.47
C PRO A 830 -1.97 8.85 11.00
N ILE A 831 -1.47 9.77 10.19
CA ILE A 831 -1.57 9.76 8.72
C ILE A 831 -0.36 9.01 8.16
N ARG A 832 -0.61 8.18 7.15
CA ARG A 832 0.41 7.41 6.44
C ARG A 832 1.48 8.38 5.89
N PRO A 833 2.78 8.12 6.10
CA PRO A 833 3.82 9.09 5.79
C PRO A 833 3.91 9.50 4.31
N ASP A 834 3.60 8.59 3.39
CA ASP A 834 3.49 8.84 1.95
C ASP A 834 2.38 9.85 1.59
N CYS A 835 1.43 10.08 2.48
CA CYS A 835 0.31 10.99 2.25
C CYS A 835 0.35 12.27 3.10
N ARG A 836 1.41 12.50 3.91
CA ARG A 836 1.45 13.62 4.87
C ARG A 836 1.46 14.99 4.20
N ASP A 837 2.11 15.12 3.04
CA ASP A 837 2.19 16.38 2.32
C ASP A 837 0.88 16.71 1.58
N ASP A 838 0.13 15.68 1.18
CA ASP A 838 -1.16 15.79 0.49
C ASP A 838 -2.36 15.86 1.47
N ALA A 839 -2.15 15.49 2.74
CA ALA A 839 -3.21 15.46 3.72
C ALA A 839 -3.62 16.87 4.23
N PRO A 840 -4.94 17.15 4.37
CA PRO A 840 -5.42 18.37 4.99
C PRO A 840 -4.91 18.56 6.42
N LYS A 841 -4.19 19.66 6.67
CA LYS A 841 -3.68 19.99 8.01
C LYS A 841 -4.80 20.29 9.00
N THR A 842 -4.76 19.67 10.18
CA THR A 842 -5.75 19.92 11.23
C THR A 842 -5.68 21.34 11.80
N ARG A 843 -6.83 21.96 12.02
CA ARG A 843 -6.96 23.25 12.70
C ARG A 843 -7.37 23.11 14.16
N PHE A 844 -8.00 21.99 14.52
CA PHE A 844 -8.33 21.69 15.89
C PHE A 844 -7.07 21.43 16.72
N LYS A 845 -6.92 22.17 17.82
CA LYS A 845 -5.89 21.95 18.83
C LYS A 845 -6.54 22.01 20.20
N PRO A 846 -6.32 21.02 21.10
CA PRO A 846 -6.80 21.09 22.47
C PRO A 846 -6.32 22.39 23.15
N ARG A 847 -7.23 23.12 23.80
CA ARG A 847 -6.94 24.40 24.45
C ARG A 847 -7.20 24.34 25.95
N PRO A 848 -6.20 24.69 26.79
CA PRO A 848 -6.37 24.80 28.23
C PRO A 848 -7.55 25.68 28.63
N GLY A 849 -8.41 25.15 29.51
CA GLY A 849 -9.61 25.85 29.97
C GLY A 849 -10.74 26.02 28.93
N LEU A 850 -10.55 25.60 27.68
CA LEU A 850 -11.51 25.76 26.57
C LEU A 850 -11.95 24.45 25.89
N THR A 851 -11.11 23.42 25.84
CA THR A 851 -11.47 22.05 25.43
C THR A 851 -11.90 21.22 26.65
N LEU A 852 -12.92 20.35 26.50
CA LEU A 852 -13.37 19.46 27.57
C LEU A 852 -12.28 18.40 27.81
N SER A 853 -11.60 18.49 28.94
CA SER A 853 -10.49 17.59 29.31
C SER A 853 -10.97 16.40 30.15
N PRO A 854 -10.18 15.32 30.27
CA PRO A 854 -10.53 14.15 31.09
C PRO A 854 -10.85 14.51 32.55
N LYS A 855 -10.04 15.38 33.16
CA LYS A 855 -10.30 15.87 34.52
C LYS A 855 -11.63 16.62 34.61
N ARG A 856 -11.96 17.44 33.62
CA ARG A 856 -13.21 18.21 33.63
C ARG A 856 -14.42 17.34 33.33
N TRP A 857 -14.27 16.31 32.51
CA TRP A 857 -15.29 15.31 32.24
C TRP A 857 -15.70 14.58 33.52
N LYS A 858 -14.73 14.11 34.31
CA LYS A 858 -14.99 13.51 35.63
C LYS A 858 -15.75 14.45 36.57
N LEU A 859 -15.42 15.74 36.58
CA LEU A 859 -16.12 16.75 37.40
C LEU A 859 -17.55 17.09 36.95
N LEU A 860 -17.96 16.65 35.76
CA LEU A 860 -19.35 16.79 35.30
C LEU A 860 -20.24 15.66 35.82
N HIS A 861 -19.67 14.60 36.38
CA HIS A 861 -20.44 13.51 36.99
C HIS A 861 -20.74 13.84 38.46
N ASN A 862 -21.97 13.57 38.91
CA ASN A 862 -22.33 13.62 40.33
C ASN A 862 -21.88 12.33 41.06
N GLU A 863 -22.20 12.20 42.36
CA GLU A 863 -21.81 11.05 43.19
C GLU A 863 -22.41 9.72 42.67
N GLU A 864 -23.58 9.78 42.04
CA GLU A 864 -24.23 8.64 41.40
C GLU A 864 -23.76 8.38 39.94
N GLY A 865 -22.94 9.26 39.38
CA GLY A 865 -22.40 9.14 38.02
C GLY A 865 -23.26 9.72 36.89
N CYS A 866 -24.32 10.48 37.21
CA CYS A 866 -25.10 11.22 36.23
C CYS A 866 -24.33 12.45 35.73
N VAL A 867 -24.40 12.72 34.42
CA VAL A 867 -23.64 13.81 33.77
C VAL A 867 -24.40 15.14 33.78
N ASP A 868 -23.75 16.23 34.18
CA ASP A 868 -24.20 17.60 33.93
C ASP A 868 -24.14 17.91 32.42
N ILE A 869 -25.21 17.55 31.71
CA ILE A 869 -25.37 17.75 30.26
C ILE A 869 -25.25 19.23 29.86
N ALA A 870 -25.79 20.15 30.66
CA ALA A 870 -25.68 21.58 30.36
C ALA A 870 -24.22 22.05 30.43
N GLY A 871 -23.48 21.56 31.44
CA GLY A 871 -22.04 21.76 31.58
C GLY A 871 -21.25 21.16 30.42
N MET A 872 -21.56 19.91 30.03
CA MET A 872 -20.96 19.20 28.90
C MET A 872 -21.12 19.99 27.60
N ILE A 873 -22.37 20.26 27.18
CA ILE A 873 -22.69 20.97 25.93
C ILE A 873 -22.00 22.33 25.87
N LYS A 874 -22.06 23.10 26.96
CA LYS A 874 -21.42 24.42 27.03
C LYS A 874 -19.91 24.33 26.82
N ARG A 875 -19.28 23.24 27.27
CA ARG A 875 -17.83 23.03 27.14
C ARG A 875 -17.47 22.54 25.74
N VAL A 876 -18.21 21.59 25.17
CA VAL A 876 -18.05 21.12 23.79
C VAL A 876 -18.19 22.28 22.81
N GLN A 877 -19.25 23.08 22.91
CA GLN A 877 -19.44 24.27 22.06
C GLN A 877 -18.37 25.36 22.23
N ARG A 878 -17.59 25.34 23.33
CA ARG A 878 -16.52 26.32 23.58
C ARG A 878 -15.21 25.92 22.95
N GLY A 879 -14.85 24.64 22.93
CA GLY A 879 -13.56 24.20 22.41
C GLY A 879 -13.41 22.71 22.14
N GLY A 880 -14.51 21.99 21.93
CA GLY A 880 -14.53 20.59 21.55
C GLY A 880 -14.19 19.62 22.67
N VAL A 881 -14.00 18.36 22.29
CA VAL A 881 -13.69 17.25 23.19
C VAL A 881 -12.24 16.82 23.00
N HIS A 882 -11.54 16.55 24.11
CA HIS A 882 -10.18 16.02 24.10
C HIS A 882 -10.15 14.59 23.53
N PRO A 883 -9.16 14.22 22.68
CA PRO A 883 -9.13 12.93 21.99
C PRO A 883 -9.37 11.70 22.89
N THR A 884 -8.76 11.69 24.08
CA THR A 884 -8.82 10.54 25.01
C THR A 884 -10.18 10.27 25.64
N ILE A 885 -11.14 11.19 25.54
CA ILE A 885 -12.51 11.03 26.09
C ILE A 885 -13.59 11.20 25.02
N LYS A 886 -13.22 11.25 23.73
CA LYS A 886 -14.18 11.44 22.64
C LYS A 886 -15.25 10.35 22.64
N GLY A 887 -14.86 9.09 22.79
CA GLY A 887 -15.79 7.95 22.78
C GLY A 887 -16.89 8.08 23.84
N GLU A 888 -16.50 8.28 25.10
CA GLU A 888 -17.45 8.44 26.21
C GLU A 888 -18.41 9.62 25.99
N VAL A 889 -17.90 10.77 25.51
CA VAL A 889 -18.73 11.96 25.29
C VAL A 889 -19.65 11.79 24.08
N TRP A 890 -19.21 11.10 23.03
CA TRP A 890 -20.01 10.86 21.82
C TRP A 890 -21.23 10.00 22.10
N GLU A 891 -21.12 9.02 22.99
CA GLU A 891 -22.27 8.21 23.41
C GLU A 891 -23.39 9.06 24.02
N PHE A 892 -23.06 10.08 24.82
CA PHE A 892 -24.06 11.03 25.30
C PHE A 892 -24.56 11.94 24.17
N LEU A 893 -23.68 12.54 23.37
CA LEU A 893 -24.07 13.47 22.29
C LEU A 893 -24.99 12.84 21.23
N LEU A 894 -24.83 11.55 20.96
CA LEU A 894 -25.64 10.77 20.03
C LEU A 894 -26.91 10.19 20.66
N GLY A 895 -27.06 10.28 21.98
CA GLY A 895 -28.24 9.80 22.69
C GLY A 895 -28.25 8.30 22.93
N CYS A 896 -27.08 7.70 23.19
CA CYS A 896 -26.96 6.30 23.62
C CYS A 896 -27.35 6.10 25.10
N TYR A 897 -27.38 7.18 25.89
CA TYR A 897 -27.71 7.16 27.31
C TYR A 897 -28.71 8.27 27.64
N ASP A 898 -29.60 8.00 28.59
CA ASP A 898 -30.42 9.05 29.19
C ASP A 898 -29.52 9.99 30.01
N PRO A 899 -29.66 11.32 29.88
CA PRO A 899 -29.00 12.31 30.73
C PRO A 899 -29.05 12.02 32.25
N LYS A 900 -30.10 11.33 32.70
CA LYS A 900 -30.36 11.01 34.11
C LYS A 900 -29.84 9.63 34.51
N SER A 901 -29.26 8.86 33.59
CA SER A 901 -28.71 7.55 33.91
C SER A 901 -27.51 7.66 34.85
N THR A 902 -27.45 6.77 35.85
CA THR A 902 -26.27 6.59 36.71
C THR A 902 -25.18 5.81 35.98
N THR A 903 -23.94 5.84 36.47
CA THR A 903 -22.85 5.03 35.88
C THR A 903 -23.21 3.55 35.80
N GLU A 904 -23.86 3.03 36.84
CA GLU A 904 -24.31 1.64 36.88
C GLU A 904 -25.36 1.34 35.80
N GLN A 905 -26.36 2.21 35.63
CA GLN A 905 -27.36 2.07 34.58
C GLN A 905 -26.75 2.16 33.17
N CYS A 906 -25.80 3.09 32.96
CA CYS A 906 -25.06 3.20 31.71
C CYS A 906 -24.26 1.92 31.41
N ASN A 907 -23.62 1.34 32.42
CA ASN A 907 -22.87 0.08 32.28
C ASN A 907 -23.78 -1.09 31.98
N GLN A 908 -24.92 -1.20 32.68
CA GLN A 908 -25.93 -2.23 32.42
C GLN A 908 -26.50 -2.13 31.00
N LEU A 909 -26.88 -0.92 30.56
CA LEU A 909 -27.38 -0.70 29.21
C LEU A 909 -26.29 -0.96 28.15
N ARG A 910 -25.03 -0.64 28.44
CA ARG A 910 -23.90 -0.99 27.56
C ARG A 910 -23.75 -2.51 27.42
N GLN A 911 -23.76 -3.23 28.54
CA GLN A 911 -23.66 -4.69 28.53
C GLN A 911 -24.84 -5.33 27.79
N GLN A 912 -26.06 -4.84 28.01
CA GLN A 912 -27.25 -5.28 27.31
C GLN A 912 -27.13 -5.07 25.79
N ARG A 913 -26.73 -3.87 25.37
CA ARG A 913 -26.54 -3.53 23.95
C ARG A 913 -25.40 -4.30 23.29
N ARG A 914 -24.32 -4.59 24.02
CA ARG A 914 -23.24 -5.46 23.55
C ARG A 914 -23.76 -6.88 23.31
N LEU A 915 -24.54 -7.42 24.25
CA LEU A 915 -25.17 -8.74 24.09
C LEU A 915 -26.15 -8.76 22.91
N GLU A 916 -26.95 -7.71 22.74
CA GLU A 916 -27.88 -7.57 21.62
C GLU A 916 -27.15 -7.48 20.28
N TYR A 917 -26.07 -6.70 20.19
CA TYR A 917 -25.24 -6.65 18.99
C TYR A 917 -24.62 -8.00 18.66
N GLU A 918 -24.09 -8.74 19.65
CA GLU A 918 -23.58 -10.09 19.42
C GLU A 918 -24.67 -11.04 18.93
N GLN A 919 -25.90 -10.91 19.41
CA GLN A 919 -27.04 -11.67 18.88
C GLN A 919 -27.36 -11.30 17.43
N LEU A 920 -27.35 -10.01 17.08
CA LEU A 920 -27.55 -9.54 15.71
C LEU A 920 -26.43 -10.02 14.78
N LYS A 921 -25.18 -9.90 15.22
CA LYS A 921 -24.00 -10.35 14.51
C LYS A 921 -24.01 -11.87 14.33
N ALA A 922 -24.42 -12.63 15.34
CA ALA A 922 -24.61 -14.07 15.24
C ALA A 922 -25.70 -14.43 14.23
N LYS A 923 -26.83 -13.72 14.22
CA LYS A 923 -27.89 -13.91 13.22
C LYS A 923 -27.40 -13.60 11.80
N CYS A 924 -26.64 -12.53 11.61
CA CYS A 924 -26.01 -12.24 10.33
C CYS A 924 -24.99 -13.30 9.93
N ARG A 925 -24.24 -13.85 10.90
CA ARG A 925 -23.28 -14.95 10.69
C ARG A 925 -23.95 -16.27 10.30
N GLU A 926 -25.13 -16.56 10.84
CA GLU A 926 -25.94 -17.71 10.44
C GLU A 926 -26.39 -17.61 8.97
N MET A 927 -26.67 -16.39 8.50
CA MET A 927 -27.01 -16.14 7.10
C MET A 927 -25.77 -16.13 6.20
N ASP A 928 -24.67 -15.53 6.66
CA ASP A 928 -23.39 -15.52 5.97
C ASP A 928 -22.18 -15.60 6.91
N THR A 929 -21.40 -16.67 6.77
CA THR A 929 -20.29 -16.98 7.69
C THR A 929 -19.14 -15.96 7.70
N ALA A 930 -19.07 -15.07 6.71
CA ALA A 930 -18.05 -14.02 6.68
C ALA A 930 -18.24 -12.97 7.80
N VAL A 931 -19.47 -12.77 8.28
CA VAL A 931 -19.77 -11.79 9.32
C VAL A 931 -19.12 -12.19 10.65
N GLY A 932 -18.16 -11.38 11.11
CA GLY A 932 -17.35 -11.66 12.28
C GLY A 932 -16.22 -12.65 12.08
N SER A 933 -15.88 -13.03 10.83
CA SER A 933 -14.75 -13.92 10.56
C SER A 933 -13.42 -13.17 10.36
N GLY A 934 -13.42 -11.84 10.44
CA GLY A 934 -12.26 -11.01 10.07
C GLY A 934 -12.04 -10.88 8.56
N ARG A 935 -13.00 -11.33 7.74
CA ARG A 935 -12.93 -11.23 6.27
C ARG A 935 -13.86 -10.12 5.79
N VAL A 936 -13.49 -9.49 4.68
CA VAL A 936 -14.31 -8.47 4.00
C VAL A 936 -14.77 -9.07 2.69
N ILE A 937 -16.08 -9.10 2.45
CA ILE A 937 -16.63 -9.54 1.17
C ILE A 937 -16.55 -8.37 0.20
N THR A 938 -15.81 -8.53 -0.90
CA THR A 938 -15.75 -7.56 -2.01
C THR A 938 -16.39 -8.08 -3.29
N MET A 939 -16.98 -9.28 -3.25
CA MET A 939 -17.59 -9.97 -4.40
C MET A 939 -19.01 -10.43 -4.05
N PRO A 940 -19.97 -10.45 -4.98
CA PRO A 940 -21.33 -10.92 -4.71
C PRO A 940 -21.33 -12.37 -4.20
N VAL A 941 -22.08 -12.63 -3.11
CA VAL A 941 -22.19 -13.97 -2.49
C VAL A 941 -23.46 -14.73 -2.92
N VAL A 942 -24.42 -14.05 -3.55
CA VAL A 942 -25.64 -14.62 -4.11
C VAL A 942 -26.00 -13.91 -5.41
N THR A 943 -26.71 -14.58 -6.30
CA THR A 943 -27.36 -13.96 -7.48
C THR A 943 -28.67 -13.26 -7.09
N GLU A 944 -29.26 -12.46 -7.98
CA GLU A 944 -30.56 -11.80 -7.75
C GLU A 944 -31.70 -12.78 -7.43
N ASP A 945 -31.63 -14.01 -7.93
CA ASP A 945 -32.59 -15.09 -7.65
C ASP A 945 -32.32 -15.84 -6.34
N GLY A 946 -31.30 -15.42 -5.57
CA GLY A 946 -30.94 -16.03 -4.29
C GLY A 946 -30.21 -17.36 -4.39
N GLN A 947 -29.59 -17.67 -5.52
CA GLN A 947 -28.70 -18.83 -5.60
C GLN A 947 -27.34 -18.47 -4.99
N PRO A 948 -26.80 -19.29 -4.07
CA PRO A 948 -25.48 -19.04 -3.48
C PRO A 948 -24.38 -19.14 -4.54
N ILE A 949 -23.55 -18.09 -4.63
CA ILE A 949 -22.33 -18.05 -5.45
C ILE A 949 -21.24 -18.69 -4.58
N GLU A 950 -20.80 -19.91 -4.93
CA GLU A 950 -19.91 -20.66 -4.04
C GLU A 950 -18.57 -19.98 -3.85
N ASN A 951 -18.27 -19.65 -2.59
CA ASN A 951 -17.00 -19.16 -2.10
C ASN A 951 -15.95 -20.28 -2.15
N PRO A 952 -14.81 -20.11 -2.83
CA PRO A 952 -13.93 -21.25 -3.05
C PRO A 952 -12.76 -21.40 -2.07
N ASN A 953 -12.66 -20.54 -1.06
CA ASN A 953 -11.64 -20.59 -0.01
C ASN A 953 -12.25 -20.73 1.39
N GLY A 954 -12.48 -21.97 1.81
CA GLY A 954 -12.83 -22.35 3.19
C GLY A 954 -12.69 -23.85 3.43
N GLY A 955 -11.64 -24.25 4.15
CA GLY A 955 -11.39 -25.64 4.55
C GLY A 955 -12.53 -26.24 5.35
N ALA A 956 -12.67 -27.56 5.21
CA ALA A 956 -13.65 -28.39 5.89
C ALA A 956 -13.67 -28.14 7.40
N SER A 957 -14.81 -27.68 7.91
CA SER A 957 -15.32 -28.20 9.18
C SER A 957 -16.55 -29.03 8.82
N GLY A 958 -16.40 -30.34 8.94
CA GLY A 958 -17.47 -31.28 8.65
C GLY A 958 -18.61 -31.10 9.65
N SER A 959 -19.77 -30.72 9.13
CA SER A 959 -21.02 -31.36 9.55
C SER A 959 -21.90 -31.48 8.32
N GLU A 960 -22.10 -32.73 7.89
CA GLU A 960 -23.15 -33.07 6.93
C GLU A 960 -24.50 -32.66 7.55
N GLN A 961 -25.10 -31.58 7.05
CA GLN A 961 -26.55 -31.42 7.11
C GLN A 961 -27.12 -31.56 5.70
N LYS A 962 -27.62 -32.76 5.42
CA LYS A 962 -28.73 -32.94 4.49
C LYS A 962 -29.90 -32.06 4.94
N ASN A 963 -30.48 -31.28 4.01
CA ASN A 963 -31.92 -30.99 3.88
C ASN A 963 -32.11 -30.10 2.64
N SER A 964 -32.76 -30.56 1.56
CA SER A 964 -34.21 -30.47 1.33
C SER A 964 -34.83 -29.08 1.59
N GLY A 965 -35.04 -28.29 0.52
CA GLY A 965 -36.26 -27.52 0.24
C GLY A 965 -36.60 -26.29 1.09
N ALA A 966 -36.15 -25.10 0.66
CA ALA A 966 -36.93 -23.84 0.60
C ALA A 966 -36.08 -22.75 -0.12
N PRO A 967 -36.68 -21.88 -0.95
CA PRO A 967 -35.98 -20.69 -1.48
C PRO A 967 -35.54 -19.77 -0.33
N LEU A 968 -34.34 -19.16 -0.44
CA LEU A 968 -33.91 -18.14 0.51
C LEU A 968 -34.94 -17.00 0.56
N PRO A 969 -35.27 -16.46 1.74
CA PRO A 969 -36.19 -15.33 1.83
C PRO A 969 -35.63 -14.13 1.06
N LYS A 970 -36.48 -13.42 0.31
CA LYS A 970 -36.10 -12.24 -0.51
C LYS A 970 -35.25 -11.23 0.26
N GLU A 971 -35.60 -10.96 1.52
CA GLU A 971 -34.88 -10.02 2.38
C GLU A 971 -33.42 -10.44 2.64
N VAL A 972 -33.13 -11.76 2.71
CA VAL A 972 -31.77 -12.29 2.88
C VAL A 972 -30.98 -12.14 1.59
N ILE A 973 -31.64 -12.33 0.44
CA ILE A 973 -31.03 -12.15 -0.89
C ILE A 973 -30.64 -10.69 -1.08
N ASP A 974 -31.59 -9.77 -0.89
CA ASP A 974 -31.37 -8.33 -1.01
C ASP A 974 -30.23 -7.86 -0.10
N TRP A 975 -30.18 -8.33 1.15
CA TRP A 975 -29.08 -8.01 2.07
C TRP A 975 -27.73 -8.55 1.59
N LYS A 976 -27.68 -9.82 1.16
CA LYS A 976 -26.45 -10.45 0.67
C LYS A 976 -25.90 -9.78 -0.60
N LEU A 977 -26.76 -9.26 -1.46
CA LEU A 977 -26.36 -8.45 -2.62
C LEU A 977 -25.65 -7.16 -2.19
N THR A 978 -25.95 -6.57 -1.03
CA THR A 978 -25.27 -5.35 -0.56
C THR A 978 -23.87 -5.58 0.01
N LEU A 979 -23.53 -6.80 0.45
CA LEU A 979 -22.30 -7.09 1.21
C LEU A 979 -21.01 -6.78 0.46
N HIS A 980 -21.00 -7.02 -0.85
CA HIS A 980 -19.85 -6.75 -1.71
C HIS A 980 -19.62 -5.24 -1.90
N GLN A 981 -20.69 -4.47 -2.07
CA GLN A 981 -20.64 -3.01 -2.18
C GLN A 981 -20.10 -2.40 -0.88
N ILE A 982 -20.47 -2.94 0.28
CA ILE A 982 -19.88 -2.55 1.58
C ILE A 982 -18.38 -2.80 1.56
N GLY A 983 -17.91 -3.96 1.10
CA GLY A 983 -16.48 -4.27 1.07
C GLY A 983 -15.67 -3.40 0.12
N LEU A 984 -16.22 -3.09 -1.06
CA LEU A 984 -15.59 -2.14 -2.00
C LEU A 984 -15.43 -0.76 -1.35
N ASP A 985 -16.45 -0.28 -0.66
CA ASP A 985 -16.43 1.01 0.03
C ASP A 985 -15.47 1.04 1.22
N VAL A 986 -15.49 0.01 2.05
CA VAL A 986 -14.56 -0.15 3.17
C VAL A 986 -13.11 -0.11 2.67
N ASN A 987 -12.80 -0.78 1.56
CA ASN A 987 -11.47 -0.80 0.96
C ASN A 987 -11.01 0.55 0.36
N ARG A 988 -11.89 1.53 0.18
CA ARG A 988 -11.53 2.89 -0.26
C ARG A 988 -11.69 3.95 0.85
N THR A 989 -12.19 3.57 2.03
CA THR A 989 -12.50 4.50 3.11
C THR A 989 -11.22 4.92 3.86
N ASP A 990 -11.00 6.23 3.98
CA ASP A 990 -9.97 6.84 4.82
C ASP A 990 -8.55 6.23 4.73
N ARG A 991 -8.16 5.81 3.52
CA ARG A 991 -6.86 5.15 3.24
C ARG A 991 -5.62 5.97 3.58
N LEU A 992 -5.76 7.25 3.89
CA LEU A 992 -4.67 8.11 4.39
C LEU A 992 -4.35 7.83 5.87
N LEU A 993 -5.25 7.19 6.63
CA LEU A 993 -5.05 6.88 8.05
C LEU A 993 -4.35 5.53 8.20
N VAL A 994 -3.31 5.48 9.04
CA VAL A 994 -2.59 4.24 9.39
C VAL A 994 -3.53 3.20 10.01
N TYR A 995 -4.61 3.64 10.66
CA TYR A 995 -5.62 2.76 11.27
C TYR A 995 -6.16 1.68 10.30
N TYR A 996 -6.38 2.02 9.03
CA TYR A 996 -6.95 1.08 8.04
C TYR A 996 -5.91 0.27 7.26
N GLU A 997 -4.62 0.32 7.64
CA GLU A 997 -3.60 -0.61 7.12
C GLU A 997 -3.79 -2.02 7.68
N ARG A 998 -4.42 -2.14 8.86
CA ARG A 998 -4.73 -3.43 9.49
C ARG A 998 -6.04 -4.00 8.96
N GLN A 999 -5.99 -5.24 8.46
CA GLN A 999 -7.16 -5.95 7.97
C GLN A 999 -8.26 -6.12 9.04
N GLU A 1000 -7.87 -6.26 10.30
CA GLU A 1000 -8.79 -6.35 11.44
C GLU A 1000 -9.71 -5.12 11.55
N ASN A 1001 -9.17 -3.93 11.31
CA ASN A 1001 -9.90 -2.67 11.38
C ASN A 1001 -10.83 -2.47 10.17
N LEU A 1002 -10.42 -2.94 8.99
CA LEU A 1002 -11.28 -2.99 7.80
C LEU A 1002 -12.44 -3.97 8.00
N ALA A 1003 -12.15 -5.19 8.48
CA ALA A 1003 -13.16 -6.20 8.77
C ALA A 1003 -14.16 -5.74 9.83
N ARG A 1004 -13.69 -5.04 10.86
CA ARG A 1004 -14.53 -4.42 11.86
C ARG A 1004 -15.49 -3.37 11.27
N LEU A 1005 -14.99 -2.48 10.43
CA LEU A 1005 -15.83 -1.48 9.77
C LEU A 1005 -16.88 -2.15 8.87
N TRP A 1006 -16.48 -3.21 8.16
CA TRP A 1006 -17.36 -4.01 7.32
C TRP A 1006 -18.45 -4.73 8.14
N ASP A 1007 -18.10 -5.36 9.26
CA ASP A 1007 -19.05 -6.06 10.15
C ASP A 1007 -20.13 -5.11 10.70
N ILE A 1008 -19.73 -3.90 11.14
CA ILE A 1008 -20.67 -2.88 11.63
C ILE A 1008 -21.67 -2.49 10.54
N LEU A 1009 -21.18 -2.23 9.32
CA LEU A 1009 -22.02 -1.83 8.19
C LEU A 1009 -22.92 -2.97 7.69
N ALA A 1010 -22.42 -4.20 7.66
CA ALA A 1010 -23.17 -5.39 7.27
C ALA A 1010 -24.30 -5.70 8.27
N VAL A 1011 -24.04 -5.58 9.57
CA VAL A 1011 -25.09 -5.75 10.59
C VAL A 1011 -26.11 -4.60 10.50
N TYR A 1012 -25.66 -3.36 10.25
CA TYR A 1012 -26.58 -2.23 10.10
C TYR A 1012 -27.51 -2.40 8.89
N SER A 1013 -26.98 -2.81 7.73
CA SER A 1013 -27.78 -2.98 6.51
C SER A 1013 -28.85 -4.07 6.65
N TRP A 1014 -28.66 -5.03 7.56
CA TRP A 1014 -29.68 -6.02 7.92
C TRP A 1014 -30.78 -5.46 8.83
N ILE A 1015 -30.41 -4.55 9.74
CA ILE A 1015 -31.35 -3.91 10.67
C ILE A 1015 -32.26 -2.93 9.95
N ASP A 1016 -31.71 -2.03 9.14
CA ASP A 1016 -32.48 -0.99 8.43
C ASP A 1016 -32.67 -1.37 6.96
N LYS A 1017 -33.54 -2.34 6.69
CA LYS A 1017 -33.77 -2.91 5.34
C LYS A 1017 -34.27 -1.90 4.31
N ASP A 1018 -34.98 -0.85 4.73
CA ASP A 1018 -35.47 0.17 3.79
C ASP A 1018 -34.34 1.00 3.19
N ILE A 1019 -33.24 1.16 3.94
CA ILE A 1019 -32.03 1.87 3.49
C ILE A 1019 -30.98 0.89 2.97
N GLY A 1020 -30.85 -0.26 3.64
CA GLY A 1020 -29.78 -1.22 3.41
C GLY A 1020 -28.41 -0.57 3.60
N TYR A 1021 -27.58 -0.68 2.57
CA TYR A 1021 -26.32 0.03 2.47
C TYR A 1021 -26.34 1.00 1.28
N CYS A 1022 -25.82 2.20 1.49
CA CYS A 1022 -25.66 3.21 0.46
C CYS A 1022 -24.26 3.82 0.54
N GLN A 1023 -23.69 4.16 -0.62
CA GLN A 1023 -22.36 4.76 -0.69
C GLN A 1023 -22.26 6.03 0.16
N GLY A 1024 -21.20 6.13 0.95
CA GLY A 1024 -20.97 7.21 1.92
C GLY A 1024 -21.32 6.85 3.36
N MET A 1025 -22.02 5.75 3.61
CA MET A 1025 -22.22 5.25 4.98
C MET A 1025 -20.91 4.82 5.65
N SER A 1026 -19.95 4.28 4.88
CA SER A 1026 -18.60 3.95 5.38
C SER A 1026 -17.85 5.19 5.87
N ASP A 1027 -17.97 6.33 5.18
CA ASP A 1027 -17.38 7.61 5.57
C ASP A 1027 -17.96 8.15 6.90
N LEU A 1028 -19.24 7.88 7.16
CA LEU A 1028 -19.90 8.23 8.41
C LEU A 1028 -19.49 7.30 9.57
N CYS A 1029 -19.35 6.01 9.27
CA CYS A 1029 -19.01 4.99 10.26
C CYS A 1029 -17.53 5.02 10.66
N SER A 1030 -16.64 5.42 9.75
CA SER A 1030 -15.19 5.39 9.97
C SER A 1030 -14.73 6.12 11.25
N PRO A 1031 -15.10 7.40 11.50
CA PRO A 1031 -14.72 8.08 12.74
C PRO A 1031 -15.24 7.39 14.00
N ILE A 1032 -16.43 6.80 13.95
CA ILE A 1032 -17.05 6.10 15.08
C ILE A 1032 -16.30 4.79 15.37
N SER A 1033 -15.94 4.04 14.33
CA SER A 1033 -15.18 2.79 14.46
C SER A 1033 -13.77 3.02 15.04
N ILE A 1034 -13.15 4.16 14.70
CA ILE A 1034 -11.83 4.54 15.21
C ILE A 1034 -11.88 4.99 16.67
N ILE A 1035 -12.88 5.79 17.05
CA ILE A 1035 -12.96 6.40 18.38
C ILE A 1035 -13.39 5.38 19.46
N LEU A 1036 -14.33 4.51 19.14
CA LEU A 1036 -14.86 3.53 20.09
C LEU A 1036 -14.11 2.23 19.89
N GLU A 1037 -13.42 1.72 20.91
CA GLU A 1037 -12.62 0.49 20.78
C GLU A 1037 -13.47 -0.78 20.69
N ASN A 1038 -14.67 -0.79 21.27
CA ASN A 1038 -15.57 -1.93 21.21
C ASN A 1038 -16.51 -1.85 19.99
N GLU A 1039 -16.59 -2.94 19.22
CA GLU A 1039 -17.35 -2.98 17.97
C GLU A 1039 -18.85 -2.73 18.17
N ALA A 1040 -19.46 -3.31 19.20
CA ALA A 1040 -20.88 -3.12 19.49
C ALA A 1040 -21.19 -1.67 19.91
N ASP A 1041 -20.32 -1.06 20.73
CA ASP A 1041 -20.48 0.34 21.12
C ASP A 1041 -20.40 1.25 19.89
N ALA A 1042 -19.47 0.96 18.96
CA ALA A 1042 -19.35 1.64 17.68
C ALA A 1042 -20.60 1.46 16.81
N PHE A 1043 -21.14 0.24 16.72
CA PHE A 1043 -22.38 -0.06 16.00
C PHE A 1043 -23.56 0.76 16.53
N TRP A 1044 -23.78 0.79 17.85
CA TRP A 1044 -24.89 1.54 18.41
C TRP A 1044 -24.72 3.05 18.26
N CYS A 1045 -23.51 3.59 18.36
CA CYS A 1045 -23.28 4.99 18.03
C CYS A 1045 -23.55 5.29 16.55
N PHE A 1046 -23.13 4.39 15.65
CA PHE A 1046 -23.39 4.53 14.22
C PHE A 1046 -24.89 4.45 13.90
N GLU A 1047 -25.63 3.54 14.52
CA GLU A 1047 -27.08 3.42 14.38
C GLU A 1047 -27.80 4.72 14.80
N ARG A 1048 -27.41 5.31 15.93
CA ARG A 1048 -27.98 6.59 16.41
C ARG A 1048 -27.63 7.76 15.49
N LEU A 1049 -26.42 7.76 14.91
CA LEU A 1049 -26.06 8.73 13.87
C LEU A 1049 -26.94 8.53 12.63
N MET A 1050 -27.08 7.30 12.16
CA MET A 1050 -27.89 6.98 10.99
C MET A 1050 -29.34 7.38 11.19
N ARG A 1051 -29.95 7.22 12.37
CA ARG A 1051 -31.32 7.76 12.62
C ARG A 1051 -31.47 9.26 12.34
N ARG A 1052 -30.41 10.06 12.56
CA ARG A 1052 -30.42 11.50 12.27
C ARG A 1052 -30.30 11.82 10.79
N VAL A 1053 -29.47 11.05 10.07
CA VAL A 1053 -29.17 11.27 8.65
C VAL A 1053 -29.92 10.32 7.72
N ARG A 1054 -30.77 9.44 8.25
CA ARG A 1054 -31.51 8.40 7.51
C ARG A 1054 -32.25 8.97 6.31
N GLY A 1055 -32.82 10.16 6.49
CA GLY A 1055 -33.51 10.89 5.43
C GLY A 1055 -32.65 11.19 4.20
N ASN A 1056 -31.33 11.31 4.35
CA ASN A 1056 -30.39 11.55 3.25
C ASN A 1056 -30.26 10.33 2.33
N PHE A 1057 -30.36 9.13 2.90
CA PHE A 1057 -30.13 7.85 2.22
C PHE A 1057 -31.41 7.21 1.67
N LYS A 1058 -32.57 7.84 1.86
CA LYS A 1058 -33.83 7.35 1.29
C LYS A 1058 -33.88 7.64 -0.22
N SER A 1059 -34.01 6.58 -1.01
CA SER A 1059 -34.26 6.66 -2.46
C SER A 1059 -35.69 6.23 -2.75
N THR A 1060 -36.52 7.15 -3.25
CA THR A 1060 -37.85 6.85 -3.80
C THR A 1060 -37.80 7.02 -5.32
N SER A 1061 -38.65 6.32 -6.07
CA SER A 1061 -38.74 6.37 -7.54
C SER A 1061 -38.91 7.79 -8.15
N THR A 1062 -39.19 8.80 -7.33
CA THR A 1062 -39.40 10.20 -7.73
C THR A 1062 -38.54 11.23 -6.98
N SER A 1063 -37.74 10.85 -5.96
CA SER A 1063 -36.92 11.82 -5.21
C SER A 1063 -35.78 11.20 -4.40
N ILE A 1064 -34.61 11.84 -4.42
CA ILE A 1064 -33.43 11.52 -3.60
C ILE A 1064 -33.50 12.29 -2.27
N GLY A 1065 -33.21 11.61 -1.15
CA GLY A 1065 -33.33 12.14 0.21
C GLY A 1065 -32.67 13.50 0.48
N VAL A 1066 -31.48 13.74 -0.08
CA VAL A 1066 -30.75 15.02 0.05
C VAL A 1066 -31.37 16.16 -0.78
N ARG A 1067 -32.17 15.86 -1.82
CA ARG A 1067 -32.78 16.89 -2.70
C ARG A 1067 -33.68 17.84 -1.91
N ALA A 1068 -34.42 17.35 -0.92
CA ALA A 1068 -35.24 18.19 -0.04
C ALA A 1068 -34.40 19.21 0.75
N GLN A 1069 -33.21 18.81 1.22
CA GLN A 1069 -32.29 19.70 1.92
C GLN A 1069 -31.63 20.71 0.97
N LEU A 1070 -31.34 20.33 -0.27
CA LEU A 1070 -30.83 21.26 -1.29
C LEU A 1070 -31.90 22.28 -1.73
N THR A 1071 -33.16 21.87 -1.88
CA THR A 1071 -34.28 22.79 -2.12
C THR A 1071 -34.46 23.76 -0.93
N THR A 1072 -34.29 23.26 0.29
CA THR A 1072 -34.32 24.07 1.50
C THR A 1072 -33.16 25.05 1.54
N LEU A 1073 -31.94 24.61 1.21
CA LEU A 1073 -30.76 25.44 1.07
C LEU A 1073 -30.99 26.56 0.04
N SER A 1074 -31.54 26.22 -1.12
CA SER A 1074 -31.90 27.17 -2.17
C SER A 1074 -32.85 28.25 -1.65
N THR A 1075 -33.89 27.84 -0.90
CA THR A 1075 -34.83 28.76 -0.25
C THR A 1075 -34.17 29.67 0.79
N ILE A 1076 -33.28 29.10 1.61
CA ILE A 1076 -32.51 29.86 2.60
C ILE A 1076 -31.61 30.88 1.91
N MET A 1077 -30.85 30.47 0.89
CA MET A 1077 -29.95 31.35 0.15
C MET A 1077 -30.70 32.46 -0.57
N LYS A 1078 -31.85 32.15 -1.19
CA LYS A 1078 -32.73 33.17 -1.79
C LYS A 1078 -33.20 34.23 -0.79
N SER A 1079 -33.40 33.84 0.47
CA SER A 1079 -33.89 34.74 1.53
C SER A 1079 -32.76 35.51 2.23
N VAL A 1080 -31.60 34.87 2.40
CA VAL A 1080 -30.46 35.39 3.16
C VAL A 1080 -29.54 36.21 2.26
N ASP A 1081 -29.30 35.75 1.03
CA ASP A 1081 -28.37 36.36 0.07
C ASP A 1081 -28.92 36.21 -1.37
N PRO A 1082 -29.96 36.99 -1.72
CA PRO A 1082 -30.64 36.86 -3.02
C PRO A 1082 -29.70 37.11 -4.19
N LYS A 1083 -28.68 37.97 -4.04
CA LYS A 1083 -27.71 38.28 -5.10
C LYS A 1083 -26.84 37.08 -5.43
N LEU A 1084 -26.35 36.37 -4.41
CA LEU A 1084 -25.57 35.15 -4.62
C LEU A 1084 -26.44 34.03 -5.20
N HIS A 1085 -27.69 33.91 -4.74
CA HIS A 1085 -28.62 32.93 -5.29
C HIS A 1085 -28.93 33.18 -6.77
N GLU A 1086 -29.27 34.41 -7.16
CA GLU A 1086 -29.52 34.80 -8.55
C GLU A 1086 -28.30 34.58 -9.45
N HIS A 1087 -27.10 34.89 -8.95
CA HIS A 1087 -25.86 34.60 -9.67
C HIS A 1087 -25.67 33.11 -9.90
N LEU A 1088 -25.84 32.28 -8.88
CA LEU A 1088 -25.74 30.82 -9.01
C LEU A 1088 -26.83 30.24 -9.92
N GLU A 1089 -28.04 30.79 -9.89
CA GLU A 1089 -29.14 30.41 -10.77
C GLU A 1089 -28.82 30.72 -12.24
N ASN A 1090 -28.22 31.89 -12.53
CA ASN A 1090 -27.75 32.25 -13.88
C ASN A 1090 -26.58 31.38 -14.38
N LEU A 1091 -25.89 30.67 -13.49
CA LEU A 1091 -24.82 29.71 -13.82
C LEU A 1091 -25.32 28.25 -13.89
N ASP A 1092 -26.64 28.04 -14.00
CA ASP A 1092 -27.31 26.72 -13.92
C ASP A 1092 -27.05 25.96 -12.60
N GLY A 1093 -26.64 26.67 -11.54
CA GLY A 1093 -26.33 26.15 -10.21
C GLY A 1093 -27.45 26.34 -9.16
N GLY A 1094 -28.65 26.76 -9.56
CA GLY A 1094 -29.77 27.11 -8.66
C GLY A 1094 -30.34 25.95 -7.83
N GLU A 1095 -30.06 24.70 -8.23
CA GLU A 1095 -30.39 23.49 -7.46
C GLU A 1095 -29.34 23.10 -6.42
N TYR A 1096 -28.18 23.79 -6.38
CA TYR A 1096 -27.09 23.56 -5.41
C TYR A 1096 -26.51 22.13 -5.38
N LEU A 1097 -26.57 21.39 -6.49
CA LEU A 1097 -26.10 20.00 -6.56
C LEU A 1097 -24.62 19.83 -6.17
N PHE A 1098 -23.77 20.86 -6.34
CA PHE A 1098 -22.38 20.85 -5.87
C PHE A 1098 -22.23 20.69 -4.34
N ALA A 1099 -23.27 21.00 -3.56
CA ALA A 1099 -23.26 20.83 -2.11
C ALA A 1099 -23.77 19.45 -1.66
N PHE A 1100 -24.12 18.56 -2.60
CA PHE A 1100 -24.66 17.23 -2.30
C PHE A 1100 -23.75 16.45 -1.36
N ARG A 1101 -22.45 16.34 -1.71
CA ARG A 1101 -21.44 15.59 -0.94
C ARG A 1101 -21.31 16.12 0.49
N MET A 1102 -21.37 17.44 0.67
CA MET A 1102 -21.27 18.09 1.99
C MET A 1102 -22.40 17.66 2.93
N LEU A 1103 -23.62 17.50 2.41
CA LEU A 1103 -24.78 17.06 3.18
C LEU A 1103 -24.82 15.54 3.37
N MET A 1104 -24.45 14.79 2.33
CA MET A 1104 -24.51 13.32 2.33
C MET A 1104 -23.63 12.70 3.42
N VAL A 1105 -22.36 13.13 3.48
CA VAL A 1105 -21.36 12.57 4.41
C VAL A 1105 -20.95 13.56 5.50
N LEU A 1106 -21.84 14.52 5.84
CA LEU A 1106 -21.65 15.53 6.89
C LEU A 1106 -20.26 16.20 6.84
N PHE A 1107 -19.89 16.69 5.66
CA PHE A 1107 -18.62 17.36 5.38
C PHE A 1107 -17.35 16.52 5.61
N ARG A 1108 -17.44 15.19 5.79
CA ARG A 1108 -16.25 14.33 5.97
C ARG A 1108 -15.21 14.55 4.87
N ARG A 1109 -15.63 14.78 3.62
CA ARG A 1109 -14.71 15.00 2.50
C ARG A 1109 -14.17 16.43 2.38
N GLU A 1110 -14.68 17.39 3.16
CA GLU A 1110 -14.28 18.80 3.09
C GLU A 1110 -13.33 19.25 4.20
N PHE A 1111 -13.21 18.45 5.25
CA PHE A 1111 -12.36 18.71 6.42
C PHE A 1111 -11.29 17.63 6.58
N SER A 1112 -10.22 17.96 7.31
CA SER A 1112 -9.31 16.93 7.85
C SER A 1112 -10.10 15.93 8.71
N PHE A 1113 -9.56 14.73 8.92
CA PHE A 1113 -10.22 13.72 9.74
C PHE A 1113 -10.52 14.24 11.16
N VAL A 1114 -9.56 14.94 11.76
CA VAL A 1114 -9.69 15.54 13.10
C VAL A 1114 -10.70 16.70 13.12
N ASP A 1115 -10.66 17.58 12.11
CA ASP A 1115 -11.61 18.70 12.06
C ASP A 1115 -13.04 18.24 11.76
N THR A 1116 -13.23 17.11 11.05
CA THR A 1116 -14.54 16.48 10.85
C THR A 1116 -15.14 16.07 12.20
N MET A 1117 -14.38 15.35 13.03
CA MET A 1117 -14.83 14.96 14.37
C MET A 1117 -15.17 16.19 15.24
N TYR A 1118 -14.36 17.25 15.15
CA TYR A 1118 -14.64 18.48 15.87
C TYR A 1118 -15.89 19.21 15.36
N LEU A 1119 -16.13 19.23 14.05
CA LEU A 1119 -17.34 19.77 13.45
C LEU A 1119 -18.58 19.03 13.95
N TRP A 1120 -18.55 17.70 13.95
CA TRP A 1120 -19.66 16.86 14.41
C TRP A 1120 -19.97 17.09 15.88
N GLU A 1121 -18.96 17.16 16.76
CA GLU A 1121 -19.12 17.52 18.17
C GLU A 1121 -19.81 18.88 18.35
N LEU A 1122 -19.43 19.87 17.55
CA LEU A 1122 -20.07 21.19 17.58
C LEU A 1122 -21.52 21.11 17.10
N MET A 1123 -21.80 20.43 15.99
CA MET A 1123 -23.14 20.31 15.43
C MET A 1123 -24.07 19.57 16.39
N TRP A 1124 -23.68 18.37 16.83
CA TRP A 1124 -24.48 17.56 17.75
C TRP A 1124 -24.70 18.24 19.09
N SER A 1125 -23.72 18.97 19.62
CA SER A 1125 -23.92 19.75 20.84
C SER A 1125 -24.79 21.00 20.64
N MET A 1126 -24.89 21.55 19.43
CA MET A 1126 -25.79 22.66 19.12
C MET A 1126 -27.22 22.19 18.88
N GLU A 1127 -27.41 21.00 18.32
CA GLU A 1127 -28.69 20.34 18.05
C GLU A 1127 -29.19 19.48 19.23
N TYR A 1128 -28.38 19.33 20.28
CA TYR A 1128 -28.70 18.43 21.39
C TYR A 1128 -30.05 18.75 22.05
N ASN A 1129 -30.86 17.71 22.23
CA ASN A 1129 -32.12 17.73 22.96
C ASN A 1129 -32.06 16.73 24.14
N PRO A 1130 -32.38 17.12 25.38
CA PRO A 1130 -32.36 16.22 26.54
C PRO A 1130 -33.27 15.00 26.42
N ASN A 1131 -34.35 15.09 25.64
CA ASN A 1131 -35.28 13.98 25.41
C ASN A 1131 -34.87 13.09 24.22
N LEU A 1132 -33.68 13.32 23.65
CA LEU A 1132 -33.18 12.58 22.49
C LEU A 1132 -33.18 11.07 22.74
N PHE A 1133 -32.72 10.62 23.90
CA PHE A 1133 -32.73 9.20 24.26
C PHE A 1133 -34.15 8.62 24.18
N SER A 1134 -35.11 9.20 24.90
CA SER A 1134 -36.52 8.75 24.88
C SER A 1134 -37.16 8.80 23.48
N MET A 1135 -36.78 9.78 22.66
CA MET A 1135 -37.27 9.91 21.29
C MET A 1135 -36.75 8.80 20.38
N LEU A 1136 -35.52 8.33 20.60
CA LEU A 1136 -34.94 7.24 19.82
C LEU A 1136 -35.40 5.86 20.34
N GLU A 1137 -35.78 5.72 21.62
CA GLU A 1137 -36.30 4.45 22.17
C GLU A 1137 -37.79 4.18 21.86
N SER A 1138 -38.54 5.13 21.29
CA SER A 1138 -39.96 4.93 20.96
C SER A 1138 -40.16 4.67 19.45
N ASP A 1139 -40.55 3.45 19.08
CA ASP A 1139 -40.72 3.02 17.67
C ASP A 1139 -41.85 3.73 16.89
N THR A 1140 -42.72 4.48 17.58
CA THR A 1140 -43.76 5.31 16.96
C THR A 1140 -43.43 6.77 17.14
N GLY A 1141 -43.00 7.45 16.07
CA GLY A 1141 -42.66 8.88 16.03
C GLY A 1141 -43.82 9.83 16.33
N THR A 1142 -44.40 9.75 17.52
CA THR A 1142 -45.41 10.67 18.03
C THR A 1142 -44.76 11.58 19.07
N SER A 1143 -44.38 12.79 18.65
CA SER A 1143 -43.93 13.82 19.58
C SER A 1143 -45.13 14.49 20.24
N SER A 1144 -45.37 14.19 21.51
CA SER A 1144 -46.23 15.02 22.36
C SER A 1144 -45.50 15.39 23.64
N ALA A 1145 -44.65 16.42 23.57
CA ALA A 1145 -44.21 17.13 24.77
C ALA A 1145 -43.86 18.59 24.42
N SER A 1146 -44.88 19.45 24.38
CA SER A 1146 -44.70 20.89 24.46
C SER A 1146 -44.33 21.27 25.90
N THR A 1147 -43.06 21.16 26.28
CA THR A 1147 -42.62 21.52 27.63
C THR A 1147 -41.93 22.87 27.61
N LYS A 1148 -42.67 23.92 27.97
CA LYS A 1148 -42.18 25.29 28.21
C LYS A 1148 -41.49 25.40 29.59
N ASP A 1149 -40.66 24.42 29.94
CA ASP A 1149 -39.95 24.41 31.22
C ASP A 1149 -38.55 25.03 31.05
N GLU A 1150 -38.29 26.16 31.71
CA GLU A 1150 -37.01 26.91 31.63
C GLU A 1150 -35.80 26.08 32.09
N SER A 1151 -36.02 25.10 32.99
CA SER A 1151 -35.00 24.16 33.47
C SER A 1151 -34.46 23.27 32.34
N VAL A 1152 -35.36 22.74 31.49
CA VAL A 1152 -35.03 21.84 30.37
C VAL A 1152 -34.39 22.61 29.21
N LEU A 1153 -34.83 23.86 28.96
CA LEU A 1153 -34.24 24.74 27.95
C LEU A 1153 -32.75 25.00 28.19
N GLY A 1154 -32.30 25.04 29.46
CA GLY A 1154 -30.90 25.20 29.85
C GLY A 1154 -30.00 24.05 29.40
N GLN A 1155 -30.56 22.86 29.22
CA GLN A 1155 -29.89 21.62 28.80
C GLN A 1155 -29.94 21.40 27.29
N CYS A 1156 -30.77 22.14 26.54
CA CYS A 1156 -30.76 22.10 25.08
C CYS A 1156 -29.54 22.83 24.49
N GLY A 1157 -29.07 22.33 23.34
CA GLY A 1157 -28.08 22.99 22.50
C GLY A 1157 -28.53 24.37 22.01
N LYS A 1158 -27.58 25.19 21.53
CA LYS A 1158 -27.88 26.59 21.15
C LYS A 1158 -28.83 26.70 19.95
N PHE A 1159 -28.69 25.82 18.97
CA PHE A 1159 -29.53 25.80 17.79
C PHE A 1159 -30.92 25.30 18.16
N GLU A 1160 -30.99 24.16 18.86
CA GLU A 1160 -32.24 23.55 19.31
C GLU A 1160 -33.04 24.49 20.23
N ARG A 1161 -32.38 25.17 21.18
CA ARG A 1161 -33.03 26.16 22.04
C ARG A 1161 -33.68 27.29 21.25
N LYS A 1162 -33.01 27.81 20.22
CA LYS A 1162 -33.54 28.89 19.37
C LYS A 1162 -34.71 28.41 18.51
N LYS A 1163 -34.63 27.18 18.02
CA LYS A 1163 -35.69 26.51 17.27
C LYS A 1163 -36.95 26.35 18.13
N LEU A 1164 -36.83 25.80 19.34
CA LEU A 1164 -37.94 25.66 20.30
C LEU A 1164 -38.56 27.01 20.73
N GLN A 1165 -37.81 28.11 20.64
CA GLN A 1165 -38.28 29.48 20.92
C GLN A 1165 -38.98 30.13 19.71
N ALA A 1166 -38.80 29.61 18.49
CA ALA A 1166 -39.45 30.10 17.28
C ALA A 1166 -40.79 29.36 17.04
N ALA A 1167 -41.89 30.09 16.79
CA ALA A 1167 -43.22 29.49 16.69
C ALA A 1167 -43.41 28.70 15.37
N LYS A 1168 -43.61 27.38 15.50
CA LYS A 1168 -44.27 26.40 14.59
C LYS A 1168 -44.32 26.75 13.10
N LYS A 1169 -43.23 26.44 12.38
CA LYS A 1169 -43.26 25.97 10.98
C LYS A 1169 -41.91 25.41 10.50
N ASP A 1170 -40.83 25.65 11.23
CA ASP A 1170 -39.45 25.36 10.81
C ASP A 1170 -38.80 24.17 11.55
N ASP A 1171 -39.62 23.27 12.12
CA ASP A 1171 -39.17 22.23 13.04
C ASP A 1171 -38.29 21.13 12.41
N GLN A 1172 -37.94 21.22 11.12
CA GLN A 1172 -37.31 20.13 10.37
C GLN A 1172 -35.99 20.48 9.66
N ILE A 1173 -35.53 21.74 9.64
CA ILE A 1173 -34.26 22.07 8.95
C ILE A 1173 -33.05 21.72 9.86
N PRO A 1174 -32.14 20.83 9.42
CA PRO A 1174 -30.95 20.49 10.19
C PRO A 1174 -29.89 21.60 10.11
N LEU A 1175 -29.04 21.71 11.14
CA LEU A 1175 -27.96 22.68 11.20
C LEU A 1175 -26.96 22.52 10.04
N SER A 1176 -26.78 21.30 9.53
CA SER A 1176 -25.92 21.00 8.37
C SER A 1176 -26.21 21.88 7.16
N VAL A 1177 -27.49 22.15 6.86
CA VAL A 1177 -27.91 23.01 5.75
C VAL A 1177 -27.44 24.46 5.95
N PHE A 1178 -27.54 24.97 7.18
CA PHE A 1178 -27.03 26.30 7.51
C PHE A 1178 -25.50 26.36 7.53
N VAL A 1179 -24.82 25.24 7.83
CA VAL A 1179 -23.36 25.15 7.69
C VAL A 1179 -22.96 25.24 6.21
N VAL A 1180 -23.68 24.57 5.30
CA VAL A 1180 -23.44 24.73 3.85
C VAL A 1180 -23.63 26.20 3.43
N ALA A 1181 -24.74 26.82 3.84
CA ALA A 1181 -25.00 28.24 3.57
C ALA A 1181 -23.87 29.15 4.07
N SER A 1182 -23.29 28.86 5.25
CA SER A 1182 -22.17 29.63 5.81
C SER A 1182 -20.88 29.49 4.99
N VAL A 1183 -20.62 28.31 4.43
CA VAL A 1183 -19.46 28.08 3.57
C VAL A 1183 -19.60 28.89 2.27
N LEU A 1184 -20.81 28.93 1.69
CA LEU A 1184 -21.10 29.73 0.50
C LEU A 1184 -20.99 31.23 0.77
N GLU A 1185 -21.56 31.74 1.88
CA GLU A 1185 -21.48 33.16 2.24
C GLU A 1185 -20.03 33.59 2.51
N ALA A 1186 -19.22 32.73 3.12
CA ALA A 1186 -17.79 32.98 3.34
C ALA A 1186 -16.97 33.15 2.04
N ARG A 1187 -17.53 32.72 0.90
CA ARG A 1187 -16.94 32.84 -0.44
C ARG A 1187 -17.74 33.70 -1.40
N ASN A 1188 -18.78 34.38 -0.92
CA ASN A 1188 -19.66 35.24 -1.71
C ASN A 1188 -18.87 36.14 -2.71
N LYS A 1189 -17.86 36.89 -2.22
CA LYS A 1189 -17.09 37.82 -3.09
C LYS A 1189 -16.38 37.12 -4.24
N LYS A 1190 -15.81 35.93 -4.00
CA LYS A 1190 -15.13 35.14 -5.03
C LYS A 1190 -16.16 34.51 -5.97
N LEU A 1191 -17.23 33.94 -5.45
CA LEU A 1191 -18.29 33.34 -6.25
C LEU A 1191 -18.94 34.36 -7.19
N LEU A 1192 -19.21 35.59 -6.73
CA LEU A 1192 -19.78 36.65 -7.56
C LEU A 1192 -18.78 37.26 -8.57
N GLY A 1193 -17.48 37.24 -8.25
CA GLY A 1193 -16.46 37.93 -9.06
C GLY A 1193 -15.71 37.04 -10.04
N GLU A 1194 -15.47 35.78 -9.67
CA GLU A 1194 -14.60 34.83 -10.37
C GLU A 1194 -15.41 33.73 -11.08
N ALA A 1195 -16.57 33.31 -10.54
CA ALA A 1195 -17.33 32.21 -11.13
C ALA A 1195 -18.15 32.68 -12.35
N LYS A 1196 -17.84 32.10 -13.50
CA LYS A 1196 -18.52 32.34 -14.79
C LYS A 1196 -19.29 31.12 -15.29
N GLY A 1197 -19.08 29.97 -14.66
CA GLY A 1197 -19.82 28.72 -14.88
C GLY A 1197 -19.87 27.86 -13.61
N LEU A 1198 -20.65 26.78 -13.63
CA LEU A 1198 -20.77 25.85 -12.52
C LEU A 1198 -19.44 25.19 -12.13
N ASP A 1199 -18.55 24.96 -13.11
CA ASP A 1199 -17.23 24.39 -12.89
C ASP A 1199 -16.34 25.30 -12.04
N ASP A 1200 -16.44 26.62 -12.23
CA ASP A 1200 -15.73 27.60 -11.40
C ASP A 1200 -16.26 27.58 -9.96
N VAL A 1201 -17.58 27.41 -9.78
CA VAL A 1201 -18.20 27.27 -8.45
C VAL A 1201 -17.64 26.04 -7.74
N VAL A 1202 -17.60 24.88 -8.42
CA VAL A 1202 -17.04 23.65 -7.85
C VAL A 1202 -15.54 23.82 -7.56
N LYS A 1203 -14.78 24.43 -8.46
CA LYS A 1203 -13.35 24.69 -8.26
C LYS A 1203 -13.09 25.58 -7.05
N ILE A 1204 -13.81 26.70 -6.92
CA ILE A 1204 -13.71 27.61 -5.76
C ILE A 1204 -14.08 26.87 -4.45
N LEU A 1205 -15.02 25.93 -4.50
CA LEU A 1205 -15.43 25.12 -3.35
C LEU A 1205 -14.50 23.93 -3.08
N ASN A 1206 -13.72 23.45 -4.05
CA ASN A 1206 -12.69 22.42 -3.82
C ASN A 1206 -11.38 23.05 -3.30
N GLU A 1207 -11.02 24.27 -3.73
CA GLU A 1207 -9.87 25.02 -3.21
C GLU A 1207 -9.94 25.29 -1.70
N ILE A 1208 -11.14 25.21 -1.11
CA ILE A 1208 -11.35 25.41 0.33
C ILE A 1208 -11.29 24.12 1.14
N THR A 1209 -11.39 22.95 0.50
CA THR A 1209 -11.33 21.64 1.14
C THR A 1209 -10.02 21.55 1.94
N GLY A 1210 -10.14 21.21 3.23
CA GLY A 1210 -9.01 21.18 4.16
C GLY A 1210 -8.58 22.52 4.77
N SER A 1211 -9.15 23.65 4.36
CA SER A 1211 -8.82 24.99 4.90
C SER A 1211 -9.92 25.60 5.79
N LEU A 1212 -11.08 24.94 5.88
CA LEU A 1212 -12.26 25.40 6.60
C LEU A 1212 -12.06 25.36 8.13
N ASP A 1213 -12.64 26.34 8.83
CA ASP A 1213 -12.67 26.38 10.30
C ASP A 1213 -14.07 25.97 10.79
N ALA A 1214 -14.17 24.76 11.36
CA ALA A 1214 -15.43 24.18 11.82
C ALA A 1214 -16.16 25.08 12.84
N LYS A 1215 -15.43 25.71 13.77
CA LYS A 1215 -16.03 26.58 14.80
C LYS A 1215 -16.52 27.88 14.20
N LYS A 1216 -15.83 28.41 13.19
CA LYS A 1216 -16.27 29.59 12.45
C LYS A 1216 -17.54 29.27 11.65
N ALA A 1217 -17.53 28.19 10.86
CA ALA A 1217 -18.66 27.75 10.05
C ALA A 1217 -19.93 27.55 10.89
N CYS A 1218 -19.87 26.81 12.01
CA CYS A 1218 -21.04 26.65 12.88
C CYS A 1218 -21.53 27.97 13.52
N ARG A 1219 -20.63 28.94 13.76
CA ARG A 1219 -21.03 30.25 14.31
C ARG A 1219 -21.77 31.10 13.29
N GLU A 1220 -21.27 31.09 12.06
CA GLU A 1220 -21.86 31.80 10.91
C GLU A 1220 -23.19 31.14 10.52
N ALA A 1221 -23.27 29.80 10.56
CA ALA A 1221 -24.52 29.06 10.40
C ALA A 1221 -25.62 29.52 11.38
N LEU A 1222 -25.28 29.74 12.66
CA LEU A 1222 -26.24 30.28 13.64
C LEU A 1222 -26.68 31.72 13.33
N GLN A 1223 -25.82 32.54 12.72
CA GLN A 1223 -26.15 33.90 12.29
C GLN A 1223 -27.07 33.89 11.06
N ILE A 1224 -26.77 33.01 10.10
CA ILE A 1224 -27.61 32.78 8.92
C ILE A 1224 -28.99 32.30 9.33
N HIS A 1225 -29.07 31.34 10.25
CA HIS A 1225 -30.36 30.88 10.80
C HIS A 1225 -31.15 32.03 11.44
N GLU A 1226 -30.52 32.89 12.25
CA GLU A 1226 -31.20 34.07 12.80
C GLU A 1226 -31.69 35.05 11.71
N LYS A 1227 -30.88 35.25 10.67
CA LYS A 1227 -31.21 36.12 9.53
C LYS A 1227 -32.39 35.55 8.74
N TYR A 1228 -32.36 34.25 8.45
CA TYR A 1228 -33.45 33.52 7.82
C TYR A 1228 -34.76 33.64 8.61
N LEU A 1229 -34.73 33.35 9.93
CA LEU A 1229 -35.91 33.48 10.79
C LEU A 1229 -36.48 34.90 10.84
N LYS A 1230 -35.64 35.95 10.72
CA LYS A 1230 -36.11 37.34 10.66
C LYS A 1230 -36.78 37.64 9.33
N THR A 1231 -36.22 37.16 8.22
CA THR A 1231 -36.79 37.36 6.87
C THR A 1231 -38.12 36.60 6.70
N VAL A 1232 -38.19 35.36 7.17
CA VAL A 1232 -39.42 34.53 7.11
C VAL A 1232 -40.53 35.07 8.02
N LYS A 1233 -40.19 35.74 9.13
CA LYS A 1233 -41.18 36.44 9.98
C LYS A 1233 -41.65 37.78 9.41
N ALA A 1234 -40.87 38.38 8.50
CA ALA A 1234 -41.18 39.65 7.87
C ALA A 1234 -41.91 39.49 6.52
N SER A 1235 -41.88 38.28 5.95
CA SER A 1235 -42.65 37.84 4.78
C SER A 1235 -43.97 37.23 5.22
#